data_AF-A0A9P4JAB0-F1
#
_entry.id   AF-A0A9P4JAB0-F1
#
_cell.length_a   1.000
_cell.length_b   1.000
_cell.length_c   1.000
_cell.angle_alpha   90.00
_cell.angle_beta   90.00
_cell.angle_gamma   90.00
#
_symmetry.space_group_name_H-M   'P 1'
#
loop_
_entity.id
_entity.type
_entity.pdbx_description
1 polymer ?
#
loop_
_entity_poly.entity_id
_entity_poly.type
_entity_poly.pdbx_seq_one_letter_code
_entity_poly.pdbx_strand_id
1 'polypeptide(L)'
;MPVKVRGAPSDGPFRHLERQRERQRAFRALFPPRQHAQATPQASPQLGAPLSPFGQKSNGIDALSENFSKHENAWSVATRWLSISSQVDIPSAQIDAALDVLLGLNAHDGRLFQLSEWFVEEIRYYFRTSIESQLRTLWKEFEDHDRILELLNRTVGLLQTEQAAILRPLRSWLTVDVRRRGTRSANTKHLKAVEHLQKVAIQSFHVTVRRMIPRNKYVRAMAYASSELLHSMMDVQPPGVSQAVSLELLGSLSEIGLGGELGGSAFAHAVQEVIESYVDGFEMKVDWIHGQSRAPDLRDWVDKCLQPAVLECLRALSGDPHLELQASDCDKWQRHALNSLGRSRLENLLAYVQLWPRSVGAVLDLKDYIALADAKQHLAQTFIYQMEERIGHAGITTAELLGIYVAVIRVFKTLDNRSVLLEKVAQPLRHFLRDRQDTVKVIAASFLAEIDKIDHKDPISGTDADECCYEITREVVRSEHSAAQTTSSLDWDDMAWLPDPIDAGPDYRSTKSNDIISYMLALFDKETFIKEIQNILGERLLRTEDASLENEVRLVEMLKSRLGAEKLQSAEVMVRDMSDSARIMRLVQSAKSKVPRATEFYDAIPEDGISFNDLLEKMNISAPLNQVKARFIAVIKEAAVVGPEGRGHLLYRNPDFQRDPRDLDLDRFEAKILSSFFWPELRDDDFKVPAAIENAQKEYENGFKRIKNLRRLRWLSALGRATVELELKDRTVKVDAVKTWVATVIHAFQDDNTGAEDMDIDSEDIVTRKSVSELEEQLNMDEVLVRNAISFWVGQRVLYEVETDVYEVMETLPKEGEKKSVMAVPTQKEEAVSALKTQNAVLKDNKPMYEMFIVGMLTNGGAMDAARVAMMLKMVVPGGFNFGEEEVTWLLQGMESEGKVERRGDTWAIKK
;
A
#
# COMPACT_ATOMS: atom_id res chain seq x y z
N MET A 1 29.87 -35.10 -18.82
CA MET A 1 29.09 -36.09 -18.04
C MET A 1 27.68 -35.55 -17.88
N PRO A 2 26.62 -36.37 -18.06
CA PRO A 2 25.26 -35.91 -17.85
C PRO A 2 24.99 -35.70 -16.35
N VAL A 3 24.40 -34.56 -16.00
CA VAL A 3 24.04 -34.24 -14.62
C VAL A 3 22.82 -35.08 -14.22
N LYS A 4 23.00 -35.93 -13.20
CA LYS A 4 21.87 -36.65 -12.59
C LYS A 4 20.93 -35.66 -11.92
N VAL A 5 19.73 -35.49 -12.48
CA VAL A 5 18.59 -34.90 -11.77
C VAL A 5 18.34 -35.75 -10.51
N ARG A 6 18.25 -35.10 -9.35
CA ARG A 6 17.97 -35.78 -8.07
C ARG A 6 16.59 -36.43 -8.13
N GLY A 7 16.48 -37.65 -7.62
CA GLY A 7 15.21 -38.39 -7.62
C GLY A 7 14.13 -37.67 -6.82
N ALA A 8 12.93 -37.58 -7.40
CA ALA A 8 11.73 -37.19 -6.68
C ALA A 8 11.33 -38.29 -5.68
N PRO A 9 10.75 -37.95 -4.52
CA PRO A 9 10.06 -38.93 -3.67
C PRO A 9 8.79 -39.45 -4.36
N SER A 10 8.26 -40.56 -3.86
CA SER A 10 7.14 -41.28 -4.47
C SER A 10 5.77 -40.64 -4.20
N ASP A 11 5.46 -39.51 -4.85
CA ASP A 11 4.22 -38.73 -4.70
C ASP A 11 2.98 -39.32 -5.43
N GLY A 12 2.87 -40.65 -5.49
CA GLY A 12 1.78 -41.37 -6.16
C GLY A 12 0.35 -40.91 -5.79
N PRO A 13 -0.01 -40.77 -4.49
CA PRO A 13 -1.39 -40.41 -4.12
C PRO A 13 -1.69 -38.91 -4.26
N PHE A 14 -0.71 -38.02 -4.04
CA PHE A 14 -0.91 -36.57 -4.15
C PHE A 14 -1.16 -36.16 -5.60
N ARG A 15 -0.34 -36.63 -6.54
CA ARG A 15 -0.53 -36.36 -7.98
C ARG A 15 -1.88 -36.86 -8.52
N HIS A 16 -2.47 -37.89 -7.92
CA HIS A 16 -3.80 -38.38 -8.32
C HIS A 16 -4.93 -37.46 -7.84
N LEU A 17 -4.82 -36.92 -6.62
CA LEU A 17 -5.77 -35.94 -6.07
C LEU A 17 -5.65 -34.57 -6.76
N GLU A 18 -4.44 -34.18 -7.15
CA GLU A 18 -4.20 -32.97 -7.94
C GLU A 18 -4.81 -33.09 -9.33
N ARG A 19 -4.55 -34.20 -10.06
CA ARG A 19 -5.25 -34.48 -11.34
C ARG A 19 -6.76 -34.36 -11.19
N GLN A 20 -7.37 -35.02 -10.21
CA GLN A 20 -8.83 -34.94 -10.03
C GLN A 20 -9.33 -33.51 -9.79
N ARG A 21 -8.54 -32.64 -9.12
CA ARG A 21 -8.87 -31.23 -8.95
C ARG A 21 -8.67 -30.42 -10.23
N GLU A 22 -7.62 -30.70 -11.00
CA GLU A 22 -7.37 -30.10 -12.31
C GLU A 22 -8.51 -30.43 -13.29
N ARG A 23 -8.89 -31.71 -13.40
CA ARG A 23 -10.05 -32.15 -14.21
C ARG A 23 -11.33 -31.41 -13.86
N GLN A 24 -11.62 -31.26 -12.56
CA GLN A 24 -12.80 -30.56 -12.07
C GLN A 24 -12.72 -29.04 -12.27
N ARG A 25 -11.53 -28.44 -12.24
CA ARG A 25 -11.32 -27.01 -12.57
C ARG A 25 -11.50 -26.76 -14.05
N ALA A 26 -10.85 -27.57 -14.90
CA ALA A 26 -10.96 -27.54 -16.35
C ALA A 26 -12.42 -27.61 -16.80
N PHE A 27 -13.14 -28.67 -16.37
CA PHE A 27 -14.55 -28.81 -16.66
C PHE A 27 -15.37 -27.57 -16.21
N ARG A 28 -15.10 -26.99 -15.03
CA ARG A 28 -15.81 -25.79 -14.55
C ARG A 28 -15.47 -24.51 -15.33
N ALA A 29 -14.25 -24.39 -15.86
CA ALA A 29 -13.84 -23.27 -16.70
C ALA A 29 -14.56 -23.31 -18.07
N LEU A 30 -14.62 -24.48 -18.70
CA LEU A 30 -15.32 -24.68 -19.97
C LEU A 30 -16.85 -24.74 -19.83
N PHE A 31 -17.36 -25.25 -18.70
CA PHE A 31 -18.78 -25.40 -18.40
C PHE A 31 -19.16 -24.68 -17.09
N PRO A 32 -19.22 -23.32 -17.09
CA PRO A 32 -19.66 -22.56 -15.92
C PRO A 32 -21.13 -22.87 -15.55
N PRO A 33 -21.47 -22.84 -14.25
CA PRO A 33 -22.81 -23.16 -13.77
C PRO A 33 -23.86 -22.16 -14.29
N ARG A 34 -25.05 -22.66 -14.63
CA ARG A 34 -26.14 -21.83 -15.17
C ARG A 34 -26.70 -20.90 -14.09
N GLN A 35 -26.31 -19.62 -14.10
CA GLN A 35 -27.09 -18.57 -13.45
C GLN A 35 -28.50 -18.56 -14.07
N HIS A 36 -29.52 -18.73 -13.24
CA HIS A 36 -30.90 -18.90 -13.69
C HIS A 36 -31.52 -17.55 -14.09
N ALA A 37 -31.27 -17.12 -15.33
CA ALA A 37 -32.03 -16.02 -15.95
C ALA A 37 -33.49 -16.46 -16.17
N GLN A 38 -34.44 -15.70 -15.63
CA GLN A 38 -35.86 -15.97 -15.78
C GLN A 38 -36.30 -15.84 -17.25
N ALA A 39 -37.16 -16.77 -17.70
CA ALA A 39 -37.59 -16.83 -19.09
C ALA A 39 -38.52 -15.67 -19.47
N THR A 40 -38.17 -14.92 -20.52
CA THR A 40 -39.06 -13.94 -21.15
C THR A 40 -40.11 -14.67 -22.00
N PRO A 41 -41.41 -14.35 -21.90
CA PRO A 41 -42.45 -15.06 -22.64
C PRO A 41 -42.43 -14.70 -24.13
N GLN A 42 -42.48 -15.70 -25.02
CA GLN A 42 -42.69 -15.47 -26.45
C GLN A 42 -44.16 -15.23 -26.76
N ALA A 43 -44.45 -14.12 -27.43
CA ALA A 43 -45.74 -13.87 -28.06
C ALA A 43 -45.72 -14.36 -29.52
N SER A 44 -46.68 -15.20 -29.89
CA SER A 44 -47.12 -15.40 -31.29
C SER A 44 -48.21 -14.37 -31.62
N PRO A 45 -48.29 -13.84 -32.86
CA PRO A 45 -49.36 -14.24 -33.81
C PRO A 45 -48.92 -14.15 -35.31
N GLN A 46 -49.70 -14.43 -36.37
CA GLN A 46 -51.09 -14.93 -36.54
C GLN A 46 -51.21 -15.84 -37.82
N LEU A 47 -52.45 -16.14 -38.21
CA LEU A 47 -52.96 -16.98 -39.33
C LEU A 47 -52.58 -16.57 -40.78
N GLY A 48 -52.78 -17.52 -41.72
CA GLY A 48 -53.07 -17.24 -43.15
C GLY A 48 -52.93 -18.45 -44.09
N ALA A 49 -54.00 -18.89 -44.77
CA ALA A 49 -54.04 -20.00 -45.75
C ALA A 49 -54.92 -19.60 -46.96
N PRO A 50 -55.23 -20.43 -47.98
CA PRO A 50 -54.59 -21.62 -48.59
C PRO A 50 -54.41 -21.48 -50.15
N LEU A 51 -54.03 -22.55 -50.89
CA LEU A 51 -54.68 -23.06 -52.14
C LEU A 51 -53.82 -24.06 -52.96
N SER A 52 -54.48 -25.06 -53.56
CA SER A 52 -53.98 -25.94 -54.65
C SER A 52 -54.66 -25.53 -55.99
N PRO A 53 -54.70 -26.35 -57.04
CA PRO A 53 -53.66 -27.16 -57.73
C PRO A 53 -53.46 -26.66 -59.19
N PHE A 54 -52.49 -27.20 -59.96
CA PHE A 54 -52.61 -27.17 -61.43
C PHE A 54 -51.89 -28.32 -62.12
N GLY A 55 -52.56 -28.89 -63.12
CA GLY A 55 -51.94 -29.70 -64.16
C GLY A 55 -52.61 -29.37 -65.49
N GLN A 56 -51.84 -29.32 -66.58
CA GLN A 56 -52.38 -29.30 -67.93
C GLN A 56 -51.36 -29.88 -68.93
N LYS A 57 -51.89 -30.56 -69.95
CA LYS A 57 -51.14 -31.11 -71.09
C LYS A 57 -51.13 -30.11 -72.24
N SER A 58 -50.11 -30.16 -73.08
CA SER A 58 -50.26 -29.96 -74.53
C SER A 58 -49.20 -30.78 -75.29
N ASN A 59 -49.57 -31.23 -76.50
CA ASN A 59 -48.75 -32.12 -77.33
C ASN A 59 -48.05 -31.34 -78.47
N GLY A 60 -46.92 -31.88 -78.93
CA GLY A 60 -46.56 -31.85 -80.36
C GLY A 60 -45.20 -31.23 -80.70
N ILE A 61 -44.22 -32.08 -81.03
CA ILE A 61 -43.50 -32.14 -82.32
C ILE A 61 -42.57 -33.37 -82.28
N ASP A 62 -42.81 -34.34 -83.17
CA ASP A 62 -42.09 -35.61 -83.22
C ASP A 62 -40.75 -35.49 -83.97
N ALA A 63 -39.65 -35.37 -83.22
CA ALA A 63 -38.28 -35.60 -83.74
C ALA A 63 -37.20 -35.94 -82.67
N LEU A 64 -37.54 -35.98 -81.38
CA LEU A 64 -36.53 -36.07 -80.28
C LEU A 64 -36.71 -37.26 -79.31
N SER A 65 -37.69 -38.12 -79.55
CA SER A 65 -38.16 -39.15 -78.59
C SER A 65 -37.12 -40.20 -78.20
N GLU A 66 -36.26 -40.64 -79.13
CA GLU A 66 -35.21 -41.63 -78.83
C GLU A 66 -34.08 -41.09 -77.96
N ASN A 67 -33.73 -39.82 -78.08
CA ASN A 67 -32.67 -39.25 -77.25
C ASN A 67 -33.20 -38.96 -75.85
N PHE A 68 -34.40 -38.39 -75.71
CA PHE A 68 -34.98 -38.08 -74.40
C PHE A 68 -35.12 -39.32 -73.52
N SER A 69 -35.64 -40.43 -74.07
CA SER A 69 -35.78 -41.70 -73.36
C SER A 69 -34.42 -42.33 -72.99
N LYS A 70 -33.39 -42.26 -73.84
CA LYS A 70 -32.02 -42.72 -73.49
C LYS A 70 -31.43 -41.90 -72.34
N HIS A 71 -31.69 -40.59 -72.28
CA HIS A 71 -31.21 -39.72 -71.20
C HIS A 71 -31.97 -39.93 -69.89
N GLU A 72 -33.31 -40.08 -69.94
CA GLU A 72 -34.14 -40.36 -68.76
C GLU A 72 -33.78 -41.72 -68.15
N ASN A 73 -33.55 -42.73 -69.00
CA ASN A 73 -33.02 -44.02 -68.57
C ASN A 73 -31.62 -43.89 -67.93
N ALA A 74 -30.68 -43.17 -68.55
CA ALA A 74 -29.34 -42.95 -67.98
C ALA A 74 -29.39 -42.20 -66.64
N TRP A 75 -30.25 -41.19 -66.52
CA TRP A 75 -30.49 -40.47 -65.26
C TRP A 75 -31.09 -41.38 -64.20
N SER A 76 -32.05 -42.24 -64.56
CA SER A 76 -32.63 -43.23 -63.63
C SER A 76 -31.59 -44.26 -63.14
N VAL A 77 -30.64 -44.64 -63.99
CA VAL A 77 -29.54 -45.56 -63.62
C VAL A 77 -28.54 -44.85 -62.70
N ALA A 78 -28.15 -43.61 -63.01
CA ALA A 78 -27.23 -42.83 -62.18
C ALA A 78 -27.83 -42.50 -60.80
N THR A 79 -29.09 -42.08 -60.74
CA THR A 79 -29.79 -41.80 -59.46
C THR A 79 -30.07 -43.06 -58.64
N ARG A 80 -30.38 -44.20 -59.28
CA ARG A 80 -30.47 -45.49 -58.55
C ARG A 80 -29.14 -45.99 -58.03
N TRP A 81 -28.04 -45.75 -58.76
CA TRP A 81 -26.68 -46.09 -58.30
C TRP A 81 -26.23 -45.21 -57.13
N LEU A 82 -26.59 -43.92 -57.13
CA LEU A 82 -26.25 -42.96 -56.06
C LEU A 82 -27.26 -42.93 -54.90
N SER A 83 -28.41 -43.57 -55.03
CA SER A 83 -29.43 -43.66 -53.98
C SER A 83 -28.91 -44.42 -52.77
N ILE A 84 -29.00 -43.80 -51.60
CA ILE A 84 -28.50 -44.38 -50.35
C ILE A 84 -29.52 -45.38 -49.77
N SER A 85 -30.81 -45.15 -50.05
CA SER A 85 -31.94 -45.92 -49.53
C SER A 85 -32.24 -47.22 -50.30
N SER A 86 -31.80 -47.34 -51.56
CA SER A 86 -32.09 -48.51 -52.41
C SER A 86 -30.80 -49.23 -52.84
N GLN A 87 -30.33 -50.17 -52.01
CA GLN A 87 -29.14 -50.98 -52.30
C GLN A 87 -29.44 -52.02 -53.39
N VAL A 88 -29.40 -51.59 -54.65
CA VAL A 88 -29.50 -52.45 -55.84
C VAL A 88 -28.14 -52.51 -56.52
N ASP A 89 -27.54 -53.71 -56.60
CA ASP A 89 -26.27 -53.92 -57.29
C ASP A 89 -26.43 -53.80 -58.81
N ILE A 90 -26.15 -52.60 -59.34
CA ILE A 90 -26.16 -52.31 -60.78
C ILE A 90 -24.79 -52.72 -61.39
N PRO A 91 -24.75 -53.50 -62.49
CA PRO A 91 -23.49 -53.87 -63.14
C PRO A 91 -22.71 -52.65 -63.64
N SER A 92 -21.38 -52.62 -63.42
CA SER A 92 -20.52 -51.47 -63.77
C SER A 92 -20.61 -51.05 -65.24
N ALA A 93 -20.85 -51.99 -66.16
CA ALA A 93 -21.04 -51.70 -67.59
C ALA A 93 -22.29 -50.85 -67.89
N GLN A 94 -23.33 -50.92 -67.06
CA GLN A 94 -24.52 -50.06 -67.19
C GLN A 94 -24.28 -48.67 -66.59
N ILE A 95 -23.47 -48.58 -65.54
CA ILE A 95 -23.04 -47.32 -64.93
C ILE A 95 -22.13 -46.54 -65.91
N ASP A 96 -21.14 -47.21 -66.52
CA ASP A 96 -20.30 -46.62 -67.57
C ASP A 96 -21.14 -46.08 -68.74
N ALA A 97 -22.10 -46.87 -69.25
CA ALA A 97 -22.97 -46.44 -70.34
C ALA A 97 -23.89 -45.26 -69.95
N ALA A 98 -24.32 -45.16 -68.68
CA ALA A 98 -25.06 -44.02 -68.18
C ALA A 98 -24.16 -42.77 -68.05
N LEU A 99 -22.93 -42.93 -67.56
CA LEU A 99 -21.94 -41.86 -67.47
C LEU A 99 -21.51 -41.34 -68.86
N ASP A 100 -21.31 -42.22 -69.84
CA ASP A 100 -21.03 -41.86 -71.24
C ASP A 100 -22.13 -40.96 -71.84
N VAL A 101 -23.40 -41.25 -71.55
CA VAL A 101 -24.57 -40.45 -72.00
C VAL A 101 -24.67 -39.12 -71.25
N LEU A 102 -24.41 -39.10 -69.94
CA LEU A 102 -24.46 -37.88 -69.12
C LEU A 102 -23.27 -36.94 -69.38
N LEU A 103 -22.11 -37.49 -69.75
CA LEU A 103 -20.88 -36.75 -70.06
C LEU A 103 -20.67 -36.50 -71.56
N GLY A 104 -21.73 -36.62 -72.38
CA GLY A 104 -21.69 -36.40 -73.83
C GLY A 104 -21.28 -34.97 -74.26
N LEU A 105 -20.78 -34.85 -75.50
CA LEU A 105 -20.00 -33.73 -76.05
C LEU A 105 -20.56 -32.30 -75.93
N ASN A 106 -21.84 -32.11 -75.62
CA ASN A 106 -22.52 -30.79 -75.68
C ASN A 106 -23.09 -30.28 -74.34
N ALA A 107 -22.85 -30.96 -73.20
CA ALA A 107 -23.45 -30.57 -71.92
C ALA A 107 -22.57 -30.85 -70.69
N HIS A 108 -21.24 -30.76 -70.85
CA HIS A 108 -20.25 -31.33 -69.91
C HIS A 108 -20.36 -30.85 -68.44
N ASP A 109 -20.69 -29.58 -68.16
CA ASP A 109 -20.69 -29.06 -66.79
C ASP A 109 -22.10 -29.03 -66.14
N GLY A 110 -23.12 -28.56 -66.86
CA GLY A 110 -24.44 -28.29 -66.27
C GLY A 110 -25.20 -29.53 -65.75
N ARG A 111 -25.01 -30.69 -66.36
CA ARG A 111 -25.73 -31.92 -65.98
C ARG A 111 -25.04 -32.74 -64.89
N LEU A 112 -23.70 -32.72 -64.86
CA LEU A 112 -22.95 -33.26 -63.74
C LEU A 112 -23.15 -32.39 -62.49
N PHE A 113 -23.27 -31.07 -62.66
CA PHE A 113 -23.71 -30.17 -61.60
C PHE A 113 -25.11 -30.54 -61.08
N GLN A 114 -26.12 -30.71 -61.95
CA GLN A 114 -27.47 -31.17 -61.56
C GLN A 114 -27.46 -32.53 -60.84
N LEU A 115 -26.65 -33.49 -61.28
CA LEU A 115 -26.51 -34.80 -60.61
C LEU A 115 -25.87 -34.63 -59.23
N SER A 116 -24.91 -33.71 -59.09
CA SER A 116 -24.30 -33.38 -57.81
C SER A 116 -25.27 -32.66 -56.87
N GLU A 117 -26.11 -31.74 -57.37
CA GLU A 117 -27.17 -31.09 -56.58
C GLU A 117 -28.22 -32.09 -56.10
N TRP A 118 -28.67 -32.99 -56.98
CA TRP A 118 -29.57 -34.08 -56.62
C TRP A 118 -28.95 -34.97 -55.53
N PHE A 119 -27.69 -35.35 -55.67
CA PHE A 119 -27.00 -36.18 -54.68
C PHE A 119 -26.80 -35.45 -53.34
N VAL A 120 -26.58 -34.13 -53.36
CA VAL A 120 -26.57 -33.29 -52.15
C VAL A 120 -27.92 -33.28 -51.45
N GLU A 121 -29.04 -33.21 -52.18
CA GLU A 121 -30.38 -33.30 -51.58
C GLU A 121 -30.71 -34.73 -51.07
N GLU A 122 -30.31 -35.79 -51.78
CA GLU A 122 -30.44 -37.18 -51.31
C GLU A 122 -29.63 -37.40 -50.01
N ILE A 123 -28.40 -36.89 -49.92
CA ILE A 123 -27.59 -36.91 -48.70
C ILE A 123 -28.28 -36.13 -47.56
N ARG A 124 -28.86 -34.96 -47.84
CA ARG A 124 -29.62 -34.17 -46.84
C ARG A 124 -30.88 -34.90 -46.37
N TYR A 125 -31.60 -35.55 -47.28
CA TYR A 125 -32.80 -36.32 -46.98
C TYR A 125 -32.46 -37.55 -46.11
N TYR A 126 -31.46 -38.32 -46.50
CA TYR A 126 -30.95 -39.46 -45.73
C TYR A 126 -30.49 -39.02 -44.32
N PHE A 127 -29.76 -37.91 -44.22
CA PHE A 127 -29.30 -37.38 -42.93
C PHE A 127 -30.46 -37.02 -41.99
N ARG A 128 -31.50 -36.34 -42.50
CA ARG A 128 -32.70 -35.98 -41.71
C ARG A 128 -33.49 -37.21 -41.24
N THR A 129 -33.61 -38.23 -42.09
CA THR A 129 -34.44 -39.41 -41.80
C THR A 129 -33.73 -40.41 -40.88
N SER A 130 -32.44 -40.69 -41.11
CA SER A 130 -31.71 -41.75 -40.43
C SER A 130 -30.83 -41.26 -39.26
N ILE A 131 -30.19 -40.09 -39.41
CA ILE A 131 -29.08 -39.66 -38.55
C ILE A 131 -29.50 -38.58 -37.54
N GLU A 132 -30.38 -37.66 -37.93
CA GLU A 132 -30.78 -36.51 -37.11
C GLU A 132 -31.42 -36.91 -35.78
N SER A 133 -32.28 -37.94 -35.77
CA SER A 133 -32.91 -38.45 -34.55
C SER A 133 -31.89 -39.01 -33.55
N GLN A 134 -30.91 -39.78 -34.03
CA GLN A 134 -29.85 -40.41 -33.23
C GLN A 134 -28.84 -39.39 -32.69
N LEU A 135 -28.45 -38.39 -33.49
CA LEU A 135 -27.59 -37.30 -32.99
C LEU A 135 -28.33 -36.45 -31.95
N ARG A 136 -29.64 -36.19 -32.14
CA ARG A 136 -30.44 -35.40 -31.20
C ARG A 136 -30.69 -36.09 -29.86
N THR A 137 -30.65 -37.42 -29.76
CA THR A 137 -30.69 -38.11 -28.46
C THR A 137 -29.34 -38.04 -27.76
N LEU A 138 -28.25 -38.40 -28.44
CA LEU A 138 -26.89 -38.40 -27.86
C LEU A 138 -26.46 -37.05 -27.27
N TRP A 139 -26.78 -35.93 -27.94
CA TRP A 139 -26.42 -34.58 -27.47
C TRP A 139 -27.41 -33.96 -26.44
N LYS A 140 -28.46 -34.70 -26.04
CA LYS A 140 -29.43 -34.31 -25.00
C LYS A 140 -29.09 -34.87 -23.61
N GLU A 141 -28.53 -36.07 -23.52
CA GLU A 141 -28.32 -36.82 -22.26
C GLU A 141 -27.14 -36.33 -21.40
N PHE A 142 -26.57 -35.16 -21.69
CA PHE A 142 -25.23 -34.80 -21.23
C PHE A 142 -25.20 -33.78 -20.08
N GLU A 143 -24.83 -34.24 -18.88
CA GLU A 143 -24.41 -33.41 -17.71
C GLU A 143 -23.16 -33.97 -16.94
N ASP A 144 -22.71 -35.21 -17.17
CA ASP A 144 -21.62 -35.87 -16.42
C ASP A 144 -20.22 -35.75 -17.07
N HIS A 145 -19.16 -35.50 -16.26
CA HIS A 145 -17.80 -35.20 -16.75
C HIS A 145 -17.13 -36.38 -17.46
N ASP A 146 -17.21 -37.59 -16.88
CA ASP A 146 -16.50 -38.79 -17.38
C ASP A 146 -17.06 -39.31 -18.73
N ARG A 147 -18.26 -38.88 -19.12
CA ARG A 147 -18.94 -39.34 -20.34
C ARG A 147 -18.60 -38.53 -21.59
N ILE A 148 -17.81 -37.45 -21.50
CA ILE A 148 -17.45 -36.61 -22.67
C ILE A 148 -16.70 -37.41 -23.73
N LEU A 149 -15.63 -38.11 -23.33
CA LEU A 149 -14.80 -38.88 -24.26
C LEU A 149 -15.55 -40.06 -24.88
N GLU A 150 -16.48 -40.67 -24.12
CA GLU A 150 -17.36 -41.71 -24.63
C GLU A 150 -18.39 -41.15 -25.62
N LEU A 151 -19.00 -40.00 -25.32
CA LEU A 151 -19.92 -39.30 -26.23
C LEU A 151 -19.23 -38.94 -27.54
N LEU A 152 -18.01 -38.37 -27.47
CA LEU A 152 -17.23 -38.04 -28.67
C LEU A 152 -16.91 -39.30 -29.49
N ASN A 153 -16.41 -40.37 -28.87
CA ASN A 153 -16.17 -41.65 -29.54
C ASN A 153 -17.44 -42.23 -30.21
N ARG A 154 -18.59 -42.22 -29.51
CA ARG A 154 -19.87 -42.70 -30.06
C ARG A 154 -20.34 -41.84 -31.24
N THR A 155 -20.17 -40.52 -31.18
CA THR A 155 -20.51 -39.64 -32.31
C THR A 155 -19.57 -39.78 -33.50
N VAL A 156 -18.27 -39.99 -33.25
CA VAL A 156 -17.27 -40.32 -34.28
C VAL A 156 -17.63 -41.63 -34.98
N GLY A 157 -17.85 -42.70 -34.23
CA GLY A 157 -18.17 -44.02 -34.78
C GLY A 157 -19.43 -44.02 -35.65
N LEU A 158 -20.52 -43.39 -35.17
CA LEU A 158 -21.76 -43.27 -35.94
C LEU A 158 -21.57 -42.42 -37.22
N LEU A 159 -20.86 -41.31 -37.15
CA LEU A 159 -20.63 -40.48 -38.33
C LEU A 159 -19.70 -41.16 -39.34
N GLN A 160 -18.71 -41.94 -38.90
CA GLN A 160 -17.86 -42.75 -39.78
C GLN A 160 -18.63 -43.88 -40.47
N THR A 161 -19.50 -44.61 -39.76
CA THR A 161 -20.30 -45.68 -40.37
C THR A 161 -21.26 -45.13 -41.43
N GLU A 162 -21.89 -44.00 -41.17
CA GLU A 162 -22.80 -43.35 -42.11
C GLU A 162 -22.09 -42.69 -43.30
N GLN A 163 -20.93 -42.05 -43.08
CA GLN A 163 -20.08 -41.54 -44.16
C GLN A 163 -19.57 -42.68 -45.05
N ALA A 164 -19.21 -43.82 -44.47
CA ALA A 164 -18.82 -45.02 -45.22
C ALA A 164 -19.99 -45.60 -46.04
N ALA A 165 -21.23 -45.56 -45.52
CA ALA A 165 -22.43 -45.96 -46.24
C ALA A 165 -22.71 -45.06 -47.45
N ILE A 166 -22.65 -43.73 -47.28
CA ILE A 166 -22.82 -42.73 -48.35
C ILE A 166 -21.76 -42.90 -49.45
N LEU A 167 -20.51 -43.20 -49.08
CA LEU A 167 -19.42 -43.38 -50.03
C LEU A 167 -19.33 -44.79 -50.64
N ARG A 168 -20.13 -45.76 -50.17
CA ARG A 168 -20.08 -47.16 -50.61
C ARG A 168 -20.31 -47.35 -52.12
N PRO A 169 -21.29 -46.71 -52.79
CA PRO A 169 -21.53 -46.89 -54.22
C PRO A 169 -20.42 -46.31 -55.11
N LEU A 170 -19.74 -45.27 -54.63
CA LEU A 170 -18.59 -44.64 -55.31
C LEU A 170 -17.33 -45.49 -55.12
N ARG A 171 -17.08 -45.96 -53.89
CA ARG A 171 -15.93 -46.83 -53.55
C ARG A 171 -16.02 -48.20 -54.22
N SER A 172 -17.21 -48.78 -54.40
CA SER A 172 -17.38 -50.05 -55.11
C SER A 172 -17.02 -49.93 -56.60
N TRP A 173 -17.46 -48.86 -57.27
CA TRP A 173 -17.07 -48.57 -58.65
C TRP A 173 -15.54 -48.39 -58.78
N LEU A 174 -14.93 -47.54 -57.93
CA LEU A 174 -13.49 -47.29 -57.92
C LEU A 174 -12.62 -48.54 -57.66
N THR A 175 -13.11 -49.51 -56.89
CA THR A 175 -12.35 -50.73 -56.55
C THR A 175 -12.48 -51.84 -57.58
N VAL A 176 -13.63 -51.98 -58.25
CA VAL A 176 -13.85 -52.98 -59.30
C VAL A 176 -12.93 -52.76 -60.51
N ASP A 177 -12.67 -51.51 -60.89
CA ASP A 177 -11.87 -51.19 -62.09
C ASP A 177 -10.35 -51.27 -61.91
N VAL A 178 -9.84 -51.39 -60.68
CA VAL A 178 -8.40 -51.65 -60.45
C VAL A 178 -7.96 -52.96 -61.12
N ARG A 179 -8.85 -53.95 -61.22
CA ARG A 179 -8.60 -55.24 -61.90
C ARG A 179 -8.74 -55.20 -63.44
N ARG A 180 -9.29 -54.12 -64.02
CA ARG A 180 -9.51 -53.96 -65.48
C ARG A 180 -8.60 -52.92 -66.14
N ARG A 181 -7.51 -52.52 -65.46
CA ARG A 181 -6.60 -51.43 -65.85
C ARG A 181 -5.89 -51.62 -67.22
N GLY A 182 -5.99 -52.79 -67.86
CA GLY A 182 -5.28 -53.10 -69.11
C GLY A 182 -5.91 -52.56 -70.41
N THR A 183 -7.20 -52.21 -70.44
CA THR A 183 -7.91 -51.96 -71.72
C THR A 183 -8.87 -50.77 -71.71
N ARG A 184 -8.39 -49.55 -71.37
CA ARG A 184 -9.00 -48.26 -71.79
C ARG A 184 -8.15 -47.05 -71.33
N SER A 185 -7.45 -46.42 -72.26
CA SER A 185 -6.92 -45.05 -72.10
C SER A 185 -8.02 -43.96 -72.23
N ALA A 186 -9.30 -44.33 -72.13
CA ALA A 186 -10.44 -43.50 -72.56
C ALA A 186 -11.23 -42.84 -71.41
N ASN A 187 -11.27 -43.42 -70.21
CA ASN A 187 -12.23 -43.02 -69.16
C ASN A 187 -11.65 -42.07 -68.11
N THR A 188 -10.65 -41.25 -68.46
CA THR A 188 -10.12 -40.19 -67.57
C THR A 188 -11.19 -39.16 -67.18
N LYS A 189 -12.21 -38.98 -68.04
CA LYS A 189 -13.39 -38.15 -67.73
C LYS A 189 -14.28 -38.78 -66.65
N HIS A 190 -14.52 -40.10 -66.69
CA HIS A 190 -15.36 -40.79 -65.70
C HIS A 190 -14.66 -40.80 -64.33
N LEU A 191 -13.36 -41.07 -64.30
CA LEU A 191 -12.58 -41.00 -63.06
C LEU A 191 -12.68 -39.62 -62.41
N LYS A 192 -12.45 -38.54 -63.18
CA LYS A 192 -12.60 -37.15 -62.69
C LYS A 192 -14.03 -36.83 -62.24
N ALA A 193 -15.05 -37.34 -62.93
CA ALA A 193 -16.46 -37.16 -62.56
C ALA A 193 -16.80 -37.85 -61.22
N VAL A 194 -16.33 -39.09 -61.02
CA VAL A 194 -16.55 -39.85 -59.78
C VAL A 194 -15.72 -39.28 -58.63
N GLU A 195 -14.47 -38.86 -58.86
CA GLU A 195 -13.67 -38.12 -57.88
C GLU A 195 -14.32 -36.79 -57.49
N HIS A 196 -14.96 -36.08 -58.43
CA HIS A 196 -15.71 -34.86 -58.14
C HIS A 196 -16.96 -35.16 -57.30
N LEU A 197 -17.77 -36.16 -57.67
CA LEU A 197 -18.94 -36.57 -56.89
C LEU A 197 -18.55 -37.04 -55.48
N GLN A 198 -17.42 -37.73 -55.33
CA GLN A 198 -16.88 -38.12 -54.02
C GLN A 198 -16.50 -36.88 -53.18
N LYS A 199 -15.85 -35.87 -53.77
CA LYS A 199 -15.53 -34.61 -53.08
C LYS A 199 -16.79 -33.85 -52.66
N VAL A 200 -17.78 -33.74 -53.54
CA VAL A 200 -19.07 -33.09 -53.24
C VAL A 200 -19.83 -33.84 -52.15
N ALA A 201 -19.84 -35.18 -52.16
CA ALA A 201 -20.46 -35.99 -51.12
C ALA A 201 -19.84 -35.72 -49.74
N ILE A 202 -18.51 -35.73 -49.65
CA ILE A 202 -17.78 -35.46 -48.41
C ILE A 202 -18.06 -34.04 -47.91
N GLN A 203 -17.93 -33.03 -48.78
CA GLN A 203 -18.19 -31.62 -48.42
C GLN A 203 -19.63 -31.37 -47.98
N SER A 204 -20.62 -31.95 -48.66
CA SER A 204 -22.04 -31.81 -48.32
C SER A 204 -22.42 -32.54 -47.03
N PHE A 205 -21.80 -33.69 -46.76
CA PHE A 205 -21.92 -34.39 -45.48
C PHE A 205 -21.34 -33.54 -44.35
N HIS A 206 -20.09 -33.06 -44.49
CA HIS A 206 -19.43 -32.18 -43.51
C HIS A 206 -20.25 -30.92 -43.20
N VAL A 207 -20.77 -30.23 -44.22
CA VAL A 207 -21.62 -29.03 -44.06
C VAL A 207 -22.93 -29.37 -43.35
N THR A 208 -23.51 -30.54 -43.58
CA THR A 208 -24.76 -30.97 -42.95
C THR A 208 -24.54 -31.32 -41.47
N VAL A 209 -23.47 -32.06 -41.15
CA VAL A 209 -23.06 -32.37 -39.78
C VAL A 209 -22.83 -31.09 -38.96
N ARG A 210 -22.06 -30.13 -39.49
CA ARG A 210 -21.74 -28.83 -38.85
C ARG A 210 -22.96 -27.94 -38.56
N ARG A 211 -24.11 -28.19 -39.21
CA ARG A 211 -25.37 -27.46 -38.98
C ARG A 211 -26.24 -28.08 -37.89
N MET A 212 -26.12 -29.39 -37.65
CA MET A 212 -26.99 -30.12 -36.72
C MET A 212 -26.39 -30.32 -35.32
N ILE A 213 -25.06 -30.36 -35.21
CA ILE A 213 -24.39 -30.46 -33.90
C ILE A 213 -24.45 -29.09 -33.16
N PRO A 214 -24.83 -29.06 -31.87
CA PRO A 214 -24.88 -27.83 -31.08
C PRO A 214 -23.48 -27.23 -30.86
N ARG A 215 -23.10 -26.25 -31.70
CA ARG A 215 -21.75 -25.63 -31.75
C ARG A 215 -21.12 -25.39 -30.39
N ASN A 216 -21.79 -24.64 -29.50
CA ASN A 216 -21.22 -24.27 -28.19
C ASN A 216 -20.98 -25.48 -27.27
N LYS A 217 -21.83 -26.52 -27.34
CA LYS A 217 -21.63 -27.75 -26.56
C LYS A 217 -20.47 -28.56 -27.13
N TYR A 218 -20.42 -28.71 -28.46
CA TYR A 218 -19.34 -29.43 -29.14
C TYR A 218 -17.97 -28.78 -28.92
N VAL A 219 -17.87 -27.45 -29.07
CA VAL A 219 -16.61 -26.71 -28.86
C VAL A 219 -16.09 -26.90 -27.43
N ARG A 220 -16.96 -26.87 -26.41
CA ARG A 220 -16.55 -27.10 -25.01
C ARG A 220 -16.20 -28.57 -24.72
N ALA A 221 -16.97 -29.51 -25.26
CA ALA A 221 -16.69 -30.95 -25.11
C ALA A 221 -15.36 -31.33 -25.78
N MET A 222 -15.09 -30.75 -26.95
CA MET A 222 -13.82 -30.89 -27.65
C MET A 222 -12.67 -30.23 -26.92
N ALA A 223 -12.86 -29.00 -26.40
CA ALA A 223 -11.84 -28.31 -25.62
C ALA A 223 -11.38 -29.19 -24.44
N TYR A 224 -12.32 -29.69 -23.63
CA TYR A 224 -12.05 -30.60 -22.50
C TYR A 224 -11.34 -31.89 -22.93
N ALA A 225 -11.77 -32.50 -24.05
CA ALA A 225 -11.13 -33.70 -24.56
C ALA A 225 -9.69 -33.45 -25.04
N SER A 226 -9.41 -32.28 -25.62
CA SER A 226 -8.06 -31.90 -26.03
C SER A 226 -7.17 -31.39 -24.88
N SER A 227 -7.71 -30.77 -23.83
CA SER A 227 -6.91 -30.38 -22.66
C SER A 227 -6.53 -31.58 -21.81
N GLU A 228 -7.41 -32.56 -21.62
CA GLU A 228 -7.06 -33.88 -21.06
C GLU A 228 -5.92 -34.56 -21.84
N LEU A 229 -6.00 -34.52 -23.17
CA LEU A 229 -4.99 -35.09 -24.06
C LEU A 229 -3.65 -34.35 -23.88
N LEU A 230 -3.63 -33.01 -23.96
CA LEU A 230 -2.44 -32.19 -23.74
C LEU A 230 -1.82 -32.42 -22.35
N HIS A 231 -2.62 -32.41 -21.27
CA HIS A 231 -2.14 -32.73 -19.92
C HIS A 231 -1.53 -34.13 -19.84
N SER A 232 -2.11 -35.12 -20.52
CA SER A 232 -1.56 -36.47 -20.56
C SER A 232 -0.24 -36.58 -21.33
N MET A 233 0.00 -35.74 -22.34
CA MET A 233 1.22 -35.73 -23.16
C MET A 233 2.38 -34.97 -22.51
N MET A 234 2.09 -33.95 -21.70
CA MET A 234 3.12 -33.15 -21.02
C MET A 234 3.65 -33.83 -19.74
N ASP A 235 2.92 -34.77 -19.15
CA ASP A 235 3.39 -35.58 -18.02
C ASP A 235 4.39 -36.63 -18.54
N VAL A 236 5.56 -36.77 -17.91
CA VAL A 236 6.71 -37.54 -18.42
C VAL A 236 6.53 -39.05 -18.22
N GLN A 237 5.48 -39.61 -18.83
CA GLN A 237 5.22 -41.04 -18.92
C GLN A 237 5.44 -41.51 -20.38
N PRO A 238 5.90 -42.76 -20.60
CA PRO A 238 6.02 -43.30 -21.95
C PRO A 238 4.63 -43.34 -22.62
N PRO A 239 4.55 -43.22 -23.96
CA PRO A 239 3.27 -43.07 -24.65
C PRO A 239 2.35 -44.26 -24.38
N GLY A 240 1.30 -44.00 -23.59
CA GLY A 240 0.34 -45.00 -23.17
C GLY A 240 -0.69 -45.30 -24.26
N VAL A 241 -1.28 -46.49 -24.23
CA VAL A 241 -2.33 -46.90 -25.19
C VAL A 241 -3.48 -45.87 -25.24
N SER A 242 -3.82 -45.25 -24.11
CA SER A 242 -4.84 -44.20 -24.04
C SER A 242 -4.51 -42.93 -24.84
N GLN A 243 -3.23 -42.52 -24.92
CA GLN A 243 -2.83 -41.33 -25.68
C GLN A 243 -2.96 -41.56 -27.18
N ALA A 244 -2.56 -42.75 -27.66
CA ALA A 244 -2.69 -43.13 -29.07
C ALA A 244 -4.17 -43.13 -29.51
N VAL A 245 -5.06 -43.74 -28.71
CA VAL A 245 -6.51 -43.77 -28.98
C VAL A 245 -7.11 -42.36 -29.01
N SER A 246 -6.64 -41.43 -28.17
CA SER A 246 -7.10 -40.04 -28.19
C SER A 246 -6.59 -39.23 -29.38
N LEU A 247 -5.38 -39.51 -29.90
CA LEU A 247 -4.87 -38.91 -31.14
C LEU A 247 -5.59 -39.48 -32.37
N GLU A 248 -5.89 -40.78 -32.39
CA GLU A 248 -6.72 -41.43 -33.43
C GLU A 248 -8.15 -40.84 -33.45
N LEU A 249 -8.70 -40.47 -32.29
CA LEU A 249 -9.99 -39.77 -32.17
C LEU A 249 -9.93 -38.36 -32.80
N LEU A 250 -8.86 -37.59 -32.55
CA LEU A 250 -8.67 -36.28 -33.21
C LEU A 250 -8.51 -36.42 -34.74
N GLY A 251 -7.73 -37.40 -35.19
CA GLY A 251 -7.60 -37.75 -36.62
C GLY A 251 -8.95 -38.08 -37.24
N SER A 252 -9.73 -38.94 -36.58
CA SER A 252 -11.08 -39.33 -37.02
C SER A 252 -12.05 -38.14 -37.12
N LEU A 253 -11.95 -37.16 -36.22
CA LEU A 253 -12.77 -35.93 -36.29
C LEU A 253 -12.39 -35.02 -37.46
N SER A 254 -11.13 -35.04 -37.93
CA SER A 254 -10.73 -34.33 -39.15
C SER A 254 -11.41 -34.93 -40.39
N GLU A 255 -11.44 -36.27 -40.51
CA GLU A 255 -12.06 -37.01 -41.64
C GLU A 255 -13.59 -36.79 -41.75
N ILE A 256 -14.24 -36.62 -40.61
CA ILE A 256 -15.68 -36.31 -40.47
C ILE A 256 -15.97 -34.81 -40.71
N GLY A 257 -14.93 -34.00 -40.90
CA GLY A 257 -15.02 -32.57 -41.19
C GLY A 257 -15.33 -31.72 -39.96
N LEU A 258 -15.16 -32.26 -38.77
CA LEU A 258 -15.38 -31.62 -37.47
C LEU A 258 -14.09 -31.01 -36.87
N GLY A 259 -12.92 -31.39 -37.40
CA GLY A 259 -11.60 -30.82 -37.06
C GLY A 259 -11.27 -29.45 -37.69
N GLY A 260 -12.12 -28.88 -38.55
CA GLY A 260 -11.90 -27.57 -39.19
C GLY A 260 -11.98 -26.37 -38.23
N GLU A 261 -12.50 -25.23 -38.67
CA GLU A 261 -12.62 -23.99 -37.86
C GLU A 261 -13.18 -24.21 -36.43
N LEU A 262 -14.17 -25.10 -36.28
CA LEU A 262 -14.76 -25.45 -34.98
C LEU A 262 -13.80 -26.28 -34.10
N GLY A 263 -13.00 -27.15 -34.69
CA GLY A 263 -11.97 -27.93 -34.00
C GLY A 263 -10.80 -27.03 -33.58
N GLY A 264 -10.32 -26.16 -34.48
CA GLY A 264 -9.29 -25.17 -34.18
C GLY A 264 -9.69 -24.19 -33.08
N SER A 265 -10.94 -23.70 -33.07
CA SER A 265 -11.47 -22.86 -32.00
C SER A 265 -11.59 -23.61 -30.66
N ALA A 266 -12.05 -24.86 -30.67
CA ALA A 266 -12.09 -25.69 -29.46
C ALA A 266 -10.69 -25.96 -28.89
N PHE A 267 -9.74 -26.28 -29.77
CA PHE A 267 -8.36 -26.53 -29.41
C PHE A 267 -7.66 -25.27 -28.87
N ALA A 268 -7.94 -24.09 -29.42
CA ALA A 268 -7.43 -22.83 -28.87
C ALA A 268 -7.92 -22.58 -27.43
N HIS A 269 -9.19 -22.89 -27.13
CA HIS A 269 -9.70 -22.83 -25.76
C HIS A 269 -9.05 -23.86 -24.84
N ALA A 270 -8.74 -25.07 -25.33
CA ALA A 270 -8.01 -26.07 -24.56
C ALA A 270 -6.57 -25.64 -24.24
N VAL A 271 -5.86 -25.05 -25.20
CA VAL A 271 -4.50 -24.53 -24.96
C VAL A 271 -4.52 -23.38 -23.95
N GLN A 272 -5.51 -22.48 -24.04
CA GLN A 272 -5.70 -21.41 -23.05
C GLN A 272 -5.95 -21.99 -21.64
N GLU A 273 -6.88 -22.94 -21.50
CA GLU A 273 -7.20 -23.62 -20.25
C GLU A 273 -5.98 -24.34 -19.65
N VAL A 274 -5.19 -25.03 -20.48
CA VAL A 274 -3.96 -25.71 -20.04
C VAL A 274 -2.92 -24.72 -19.52
N ILE A 275 -2.74 -23.58 -20.19
CA ILE A 275 -1.85 -22.49 -19.73
C ILE A 275 -2.34 -21.90 -18.40
N GLU A 276 -3.63 -21.59 -18.29
CA GLU A 276 -4.22 -21.03 -17.06
C GLU A 276 -4.11 -22.02 -15.89
N SER A 277 -4.42 -23.30 -16.12
CA SER A 277 -4.27 -24.39 -15.14
C SER A 277 -2.82 -24.55 -14.65
N TYR A 278 -1.84 -24.45 -15.55
CA TYR A 278 -0.41 -24.52 -15.18
C TYR A 278 0.05 -23.29 -14.37
N VAL A 279 -0.42 -22.09 -14.73
CA VAL A 279 -0.14 -20.83 -14.02
C VAL A 279 -0.73 -20.82 -12.59
N ASP A 280 -1.89 -21.43 -12.39
CA ASP A 280 -2.52 -21.63 -11.07
C ASP A 280 -1.97 -22.87 -10.31
N GLY A 281 -1.08 -23.62 -10.95
CA GLY A 281 -0.41 -24.81 -10.41
C GLY A 281 0.57 -24.48 -9.28
N PHE A 282 1.14 -25.52 -8.65
CA PHE A 282 2.10 -25.35 -7.57
C PHE A 282 3.42 -24.73 -8.04
N GLU A 283 3.92 -25.14 -9.21
CA GLU A 283 5.24 -24.76 -9.73
C GLU A 283 5.38 -23.26 -10.03
N MET A 284 4.28 -22.62 -10.47
CA MET A 284 4.26 -21.21 -10.85
C MET A 284 3.99 -20.25 -9.67
N LYS A 285 3.81 -20.76 -8.45
CA LYS A 285 3.60 -19.91 -7.25
C LYS A 285 4.80 -19.02 -6.94
N VAL A 286 4.51 -17.88 -6.33
CA VAL A 286 5.50 -16.87 -5.92
C VAL A 286 6.59 -17.48 -5.05
N ASP A 287 7.85 -17.26 -5.41
CA ASP A 287 9.00 -17.67 -4.62
C ASP A 287 9.27 -16.68 -3.46
N TRP A 288 8.75 -17.02 -2.28
CA TRP A 288 8.94 -16.26 -1.04
C TRP A 288 10.28 -16.50 -0.33
N ILE A 289 11.11 -17.44 -0.82
CA ILE A 289 12.34 -17.89 -0.14
C ILE A 289 13.57 -17.31 -0.85
N HIS A 290 13.63 -17.44 -2.18
CA HIS A 290 14.75 -16.99 -3.00
C HIS A 290 14.45 -15.68 -3.75
N GLY A 291 13.17 -15.26 -3.83
CA GLY A 291 12.78 -14.01 -4.49
C GLY A 291 13.02 -13.98 -6.00
N GLN A 292 13.08 -15.16 -6.65
CA GLN A 292 13.31 -15.29 -8.08
C GLN A 292 12.01 -15.19 -8.88
N SER A 293 12.12 -14.80 -10.15
CA SER A 293 10.99 -14.78 -11.10
C SER A 293 10.71 -16.17 -11.66
N ARG A 294 9.43 -16.49 -11.86
CA ARG A 294 8.93 -17.71 -12.55
C ARG A 294 8.71 -17.51 -14.05
N ALA A 295 8.80 -16.27 -14.55
CA ALA A 295 8.75 -15.98 -15.99
C ALA A 295 9.72 -16.80 -16.86
N PRO A 296 11.01 -17.05 -16.48
CA PRO A 296 11.89 -17.92 -17.27
C PRO A 296 11.45 -19.39 -17.24
N ASP A 297 11.08 -19.92 -16.06
CA ASP A 297 10.59 -21.30 -15.89
C ASP A 297 9.36 -21.56 -16.78
N LEU A 298 8.45 -20.58 -16.86
CA LEU A 298 7.26 -20.63 -17.71
C LEU A 298 7.59 -20.64 -19.21
N ARG A 299 8.57 -19.84 -19.67
CA ARG A 299 9.01 -19.85 -21.08
C ARG A 299 9.64 -21.19 -21.45
N ASP A 300 10.48 -21.73 -20.57
CA ASP A 300 11.09 -23.05 -20.71
C ASP A 300 10.05 -24.16 -20.81
N TRP A 301 8.98 -24.11 -20.00
CA TRP A 301 7.86 -25.06 -20.09
C TRP A 301 7.07 -24.93 -21.40
N VAL A 302 6.81 -23.71 -21.88
CA VAL A 302 6.12 -23.50 -23.17
C VAL A 302 6.91 -24.10 -24.33
N ASP A 303 8.22 -23.86 -24.37
CA ASP A 303 9.12 -24.36 -25.44
C ASP A 303 9.31 -25.89 -25.38
N LYS A 304 9.54 -26.45 -24.18
CA LYS A 304 9.93 -27.87 -24.03
C LYS A 304 8.75 -28.84 -23.88
N CYS A 305 7.62 -28.39 -23.33
CA CYS A 305 6.49 -29.27 -22.99
C CYS A 305 5.24 -28.94 -23.81
N LEU A 306 4.80 -27.68 -23.81
CA LEU A 306 3.53 -27.30 -24.47
C LEU A 306 3.64 -27.36 -26.00
N GLN A 307 4.68 -26.74 -26.58
CA GLN A 307 4.83 -26.64 -28.03
C GLN A 307 4.90 -28.01 -28.74
N PRO A 308 5.67 -29.02 -28.28
CA PRO A 308 5.68 -30.35 -28.89
C PRO A 308 4.30 -31.05 -28.83
N ALA A 309 3.63 -31.02 -27.66
CA ALA A 309 2.31 -31.63 -27.50
C ALA A 309 1.25 -30.96 -28.39
N VAL A 310 1.29 -29.62 -28.49
CA VAL A 310 0.42 -28.85 -29.36
C VAL A 310 0.66 -29.16 -30.84
N LEU A 311 1.92 -29.27 -31.27
CA LEU A 311 2.28 -29.62 -32.66
C LEU A 311 1.68 -30.98 -33.08
N GLU A 312 1.79 -31.99 -32.22
CA GLU A 312 1.25 -33.33 -32.50
C GLU A 312 -0.29 -33.33 -32.54
N CYS A 313 -0.94 -32.62 -31.63
CA CYS A 313 -2.40 -32.43 -31.65
C CYS A 313 -2.89 -31.71 -32.92
N LEU A 314 -2.18 -30.66 -33.36
CA LEU A 314 -2.51 -29.90 -34.56
C LEU A 314 -2.31 -30.72 -35.84
N ARG A 315 -1.29 -31.59 -35.91
CA ARG A 315 -1.11 -32.56 -37.01
C ARG A 315 -2.29 -33.55 -37.08
N ALA A 316 -2.71 -34.09 -35.94
CA ALA A 316 -3.88 -34.97 -35.88
C ALA A 316 -5.19 -34.27 -36.29
N LEU A 317 -5.39 -33.02 -35.84
CA LEU A 317 -6.63 -32.26 -36.09
C LEU A 317 -6.73 -31.67 -37.50
N SER A 318 -5.59 -31.36 -38.14
CA SER A 318 -5.54 -30.91 -39.55
C SER A 318 -5.52 -32.05 -40.56
N GLY A 319 -4.97 -33.21 -40.18
CA GLY A 319 -4.70 -34.32 -41.10
C GLY A 319 -3.40 -34.16 -41.90
N ASP A 320 -2.64 -33.07 -41.69
CA ASP A 320 -1.39 -32.78 -42.40
C ASP A 320 -0.16 -33.19 -41.57
N PRO A 321 0.52 -34.32 -41.89
CA PRO A 321 1.67 -34.79 -41.11
C PRO A 321 2.92 -33.90 -41.26
N HIS A 322 2.93 -33.04 -42.28
CA HIS A 322 4.02 -32.10 -42.57
C HIS A 322 3.81 -30.70 -41.98
N LEU A 323 2.80 -30.51 -41.11
CA LEU A 323 2.62 -29.23 -40.42
C LEU A 323 3.82 -28.95 -39.50
N GLU A 324 4.38 -27.75 -39.62
CA GLU A 324 5.43 -27.21 -38.76
C GLU A 324 5.01 -25.83 -38.23
N LEU A 325 5.30 -25.55 -36.97
CA LEU A 325 5.00 -24.27 -36.34
C LEU A 325 6.08 -23.24 -36.68
N GLN A 326 5.69 -21.98 -36.83
CA GLN A 326 6.69 -20.92 -36.97
C GLN A 326 7.24 -20.54 -35.60
N ALA A 327 8.50 -20.06 -35.56
CA ALA A 327 9.05 -19.46 -34.35
C ALA A 327 8.17 -18.31 -33.80
N SER A 328 7.44 -17.61 -34.67
CA SER A 328 6.49 -16.56 -34.28
C SER A 328 5.29 -17.06 -33.47
N ASP A 329 4.97 -18.36 -33.52
CA ASP A 329 3.84 -18.95 -32.80
C ASP A 329 4.21 -19.30 -31.35
N CYS A 330 5.42 -19.83 -31.11
CA CYS A 330 5.95 -20.01 -29.76
C CYS A 330 5.99 -18.67 -29.00
N ASP A 331 6.49 -17.63 -29.68
CA ASP A 331 6.49 -16.23 -29.23
C ASP A 331 5.09 -15.74 -28.78
N LYS A 332 4.01 -16.11 -29.49
CA LYS A 332 2.63 -15.76 -29.14
C LYS A 332 2.16 -16.52 -27.90
N TRP A 333 2.48 -17.80 -27.79
CA TRP A 333 2.12 -18.61 -26.61
C TRP A 333 2.88 -18.21 -25.36
N GLN A 334 4.18 -17.89 -25.47
CA GLN A 334 4.95 -17.32 -24.36
C GLN A 334 4.37 -15.98 -23.90
N ARG A 335 4.01 -15.07 -24.83
CA ARG A 335 3.31 -13.81 -24.48
C ARG A 335 1.96 -14.06 -23.82
N HIS A 336 1.18 -15.05 -24.27
CA HIS A 336 -0.09 -15.40 -23.65
C HIS A 336 0.11 -15.97 -22.24
N ALA A 337 1.07 -16.88 -22.03
CA ALA A 337 1.37 -17.45 -20.74
C ALA A 337 1.84 -16.38 -19.74
N LEU A 338 2.70 -15.45 -20.17
CA LEU A 338 3.11 -14.28 -19.37
C LEU A 338 1.93 -13.35 -19.05
N ASN A 339 0.98 -13.16 -19.96
CA ASN A 339 -0.25 -12.38 -19.72
C ASN A 339 -1.11 -13.05 -18.63
N SER A 340 -1.32 -14.37 -18.71
CA SER A 340 -2.06 -15.12 -17.69
C SER A 340 -1.36 -15.11 -16.33
N LEU A 341 -0.03 -15.30 -16.30
CA LEU A 341 0.78 -15.18 -15.07
C LEU A 341 0.67 -13.78 -14.46
N GLY A 342 0.87 -12.73 -15.27
CA GLY A 342 0.78 -11.35 -14.82
C GLY A 342 -0.60 -10.97 -14.27
N ARG A 343 -1.69 -11.46 -14.89
CA ARG A 343 -3.07 -11.29 -14.38
C ARG A 343 -3.28 -11.98 -13.02
N SER A 344 -2.88 -13.24 -12.90
CA SER A 344 -2.93 -14.01 -11.64
C SER A 344 -2.13 -13.33 -10.51
N ARG A 345 -1.00 -12.67 -10.81
CA ARG A 345 -0.26 -11.85 -9.84
C ARG A 345 -0.94 -10.51 -9.55
N LEU A 346 -1.55 -9.86 -10.55
CA LEU A 346 -2.15 -8.54 -10.41
C LEU A 346 -3.34 -8.52 -9.44
N GLU A 347 -4.13 -9.59 -9.37
CA GLU A 347 -5.25 -9.75 -8.40
C GLU A 347 -4.84 -9.55 -6.94
N ASN A 348 -3.57 -9.78 -6.61
CA ASN A 348 -3.03 -9.71 -5.25
C ASN A 348 -1.88 -8.70 -5.11
N LEU A 349 -1.74 -7.77 -6.08
CA LEU A 349 -0.64 -6.81 -6.11
C LEU A 349 -0.52 -6.00 -4.82
N LEU A 350 -1.63 -5.55 -4.22
CA LEU A 350 -1.57 -4.81 -2.96
C LEU A 350 -0.96 -5.62 -1.80
N ALA A 351 -1.30 -6.90 -1.69
CA ALA A 351 -0.70 -7.79 -0.68
C ALA A 351 0.79 -8.02 -0.94
N TYR A 352 1.21 -8.08 -2.22
CA TYR A 352 2.63 -8.13 -2.57
C TYR A 352 3.37 -6.84 -2.23
N VAL A 353 2.74 -5.67 -2.38
CA VAL A 353 3.32 -4.39 -1.93
C VAL A 353 3.49 -4.37 -0.42
N GLN A 354 2.46 -4.73 0.35
CA GLN A 354 2.53 -4.77 1.82
C GLN A 354 3.59 -5.74 2.36
N LEU A 355 3.85 -6.86 1.67
CA LEU A 355 4.84 -7.87 2.05
C LEU A 355 6.25 -7.61 1.49
N TRP A 356 6.52 -6.43 0.92
CA TRP A 356 7.85 -6.04 0.46
C TRP A 356 8.84 -5.98 1.65
N PRO A 357 10.09 -6.50 1.55
CA PRO A 357 10.76 -7.02 0.36
C PRO A 357 10.68 -8.55 0.16
N ARG A 358 9.81 -9.27 0.89
CA ARG A 358 9.69 -10.73 0.73
C ARG A 358 9.02 -11.15 -0.59
N SER A 359 8.29 -10.23 -1.20
CA SER A 359 7.51 -10.38 -2.43
C SER A 359 8.28 -10.13 -3.73
N VAL A 360 9.60 -9.90 -3.70
CA VAL A 360 10.42 -9.51 -4.87
C VAL A 360 10.19 -10.40 -6.10
N GLY A 361 10.06 -11.72 -5.94
CA GLY A 361 9.81 -12.64 -7.07
C GLY A 361 8.53 -12.30 -7.86
N ALA A 362 7.42 -12.01 -7.17
CA ALA A 362 6.16 -11.61 -7.81
C ALA A 362 6.26 -10.26 -8.52
N VAL A 363 7.08 -9.34 -8.00
CA VAL A 363 7.32 -8.03 -8.60
C VAL A 363 8.19 -8.17 -9.87
N LEU A 364 9.15 -9.10 -9.89
CA LEU A 364 9.92 -9.42 -11.09
C LEU A 364 9.05 -10.11 -12.16
N ASP A 365 8.13 -11.00 -11.79
CA ASP A 365 7.14 -11.56 -12.74
C ASP A 365 6.28 -10.46 -13.38
N LEU A 366 5.84 -9.47 -12.58
CA LEU A 366 5.07 -8.32 -13.07
C LEU A 366 5.91 -7.36 -13.92
N LYS A 367 7.23 -7.29 -13.73
CA LYS A 367 8.14 -6.52 -14.59
C LYS A 367 8.16 -7.08 -16.01
N ASP A 368 8.21 -8.40 -16.15
CA ASP A 368 8.15 -9.08 -17.45
C ASP A 368 6.74 -8.97 -18.08
N TYR A 369 5.67 -8.92 -17.27
CA TYR A 369 4.31 -8.63 -17.74
C TYR A 369 4.15 -7.20 -18.29
N ILE A 370 4.76 -6.19 -17.65
CA ILE A 370 4.72 -4.78 -18.07
C ILE A 370 5.35 -4.54 -19.47
N ALA A 371 6.20 -5.46 -19.95
CA ALA A 371 6.75 -5.41 -21.30
C ALA A 371 5.71 -5.73 -22.41
N LEU A 372 4.54 -6.26 -22.05
CA LEU A 372 3.43 -6.49 -22.98
C LEU A 372 2.66 -5.19 -23.26
N ALA A 373 2.05 -5.11 -24.45
CA ALA A 373 1.13 -4.03 -24.79
C ALA A 373 -0.08 -4.00 -23.83
N ASP A 374 -0.60 -2.80 -23.55
CA ASP A 374 -1.75 -2.49 -22.69
C ASP A 374 -1.64 -2.88 -21.20
N ALA A 375 -0.69 -3.76 -20.83
CA ALA A 375 -0.47 -4.25 -19.47
C ALA A 375 -0.25 -3.14 -18.44
N LYS A 376 0.43 -2.05 -18.82
CA LYS A 376 0.69 -0.86 -17.99
C LYS A 376 -0.60 -0.16 -17.51
N GLN A 377 -1.57 0.01 -18.40
CA GLN A 377 -2.82 0.70 -18.07
C GLN A 377 -3.69 -0.18 -17.17
N HIS A 378 -3.79 -1.47 -17.51
CA HIS A 378 -4.50 -2.46 -16.71
C HIS A 378 -3.92 -2.55 -15.28
N LEU A 379 -2.59 -2.63 -15.14
CA LEU A 379 -1.92 -2.67 -13.84
C LEU A 379 -2.24 -1.43 -12.99
N ALA A 380 -2.17 -0.23 -13.56
CA ALA A 380 -2.49 1.00 -12.84
C ALA A 380 -3.95 1.03 -12.37
N GLN A 381 -4.90 0.67 -13.24
CA GLN A 381 -6.33 0.64 -12.91
C GLN A 381 -6.66 -0.39 -11.82
N THR A 382 -6.20 -1.64 -11.96
CA THR A 382 -6.47 -2.69 -10.97
C THR A 382 -5.84 -2.38 -9.62
N PHE A 383 -4.66 -1.75 -9.60
CA PHE A 383 -4.02 -1.39 -8.35
C PHE A 383 -4.72 -0.21 -7.65
N ILE A 384 -5.10 0.85 -8.38
CA ILE A 384 -5.88 1.97 -7.82
C ILE A 384 -7.19 1.45 -7.23
N TYR A 385 -7.90 0.56 -7.93
CA TYR A 385 -9.12 -0.07 -7.41
C TYR A 385 -8.87 -0.86 -6.11
N GLN A 386 -7.83 -1.69 -6.04
CA GLN A 386 -7.46 -2.41 -4.81
C GLN A 386 -7.11 -1.47 -3.65
N MET A 387 -6.48 -0.32 -3.93
CA MET A 387 -6.15 0.68 -2.92
C MET A 387 -7.39 1.38 -2.37
N GLU A 388 -8.28 1.83 -3.25
CA GLU A 388 -9.52 2.51 -2.86
C GLU A 388 -10.42 1.56 -2.05
N GLU A 389 -10.55 0.29 -2.47
CA GLU A 389 -11.34 -0.73 -1.77
C GLU A 389 -10.76 -1.11 -0.39
N ARG A 390 -9.43 -1.26 -0.27
CA ARG A 390 -8.80 -1.90 0.90
C ARG A 390 -7.99 -0.98 1.81
N ILE A 391 -7.68 0.25 1.38
CA ILE A 391 -6.86 1.22 2.14
C ILE A 391 -7.61 2.54 2.37
N GLY A 392 -8.62 2.87 1.54
CA GLY A 392 -9.40 4.11 1.64
C GLY A 392 -10.25 4.29 2.91
N HIS A 393 -10.11 3.44 3.93
CA HIS A 393 -10.89 3.52 5.16
C HIS A 393 -10.15 4.19 6.32
N ALA A 394 -10.87 4.97 7.12
CA ALA A 394 -10.32 5.78 8.22
C ALA A 394 -9.58 4.99 9.32
N GLY A 395 -9.80 3.68 9.43
CA GLY A 395 -9.21 2.82 10.47
C GLY A 395 -7.73 2.44 10.32
N ILE A 396 -7.04 2.83 9.24
CA ILE A 396 -5.58 2.56 9.07
C ILE A 396 -4.79 3.70 9.72
N THR A 397 -3.75 3.37 10.49
CA THR A 397 -2.91 4.39 11.14
C THR A 397 -2.07 5.17 10.12
N THR A 398 -1.65 6.39 10.48
CA THR A 398 -0.76 7.21 9.62
C THR A 398 0.59 6.53 9.40
N ALA A 399 1.16 5.90 10.43
CA ALA A 399 2.44 5.18 10.33
C ALA A 399 2.38 3.98 9.36
N GLU A 400 1.32 3.16 9.41
CA GLU A 400 1.12 2.05 8.45
C GLU A 400 0.94 2.55 7.02
N LEU A 401 0.09 3.57 6.83
CA LEU A 401 -0.18 4.16 5.52
C LEU A 401 1.08 4.73 4.87
N LEU A 402 1.94 5.37 5.66
CA LEU A 402 3.25 5.85 5.25
C LEU A 402 4.21 4.70 4.91
N GLY A 403 4.19 3.61 5.67
CA GLY A 403 4.94 2.39 5.37
C GLY A 403 4.54 1.77 4.04
N ILE A 404 3.23 1.71 3.77
CA ILE A 404 2.68 1.28 2.47
C ILE A 404 3.15 2.23 1.36
N TYR A 405 3.17 3.55 1.57
CA TYR A 405 3.66 4.49 0.57
C TYR A 405 5.15 4.27 0.23
N VAL A 406 6.00 4.04 1.23
CA VAL A 406 7.41 3.66 1.02
C VAL A 406 7.52 2.35 0.24
N ALA A 407 6.70 1.35 0.55
CA ALA A 407 6.65 0.09 -0.18
C ALA A 407 6.19 0.27 -1.64
N VAL A 408 5.16 1.07 -1.89
CA VAL A 408 4.69 1.47 -3.24
C VAL A 408 5.84 2.10 -4.03
N ILE A 409 6.55 3.08 -3.46
CA ILE A 409 7.69 3.73 -4.14
C ILE A 409 8.77 2.70 -4.50
N ARG A 410 9.14 1.79 -3.59
CA ARG A 410 10.14 0.75 -3.85
C ARG A 410 9.70 -0.21 -4.95
N VAL A 411 8.49 -0.78 -4.84
CA VAL A 411 7.93 -1.73 -5.82
C VAL A 411 7.83 -1.10 -7.20
N PHE A 412 7.20 0.07 -7.32
CA PHE A 412 7.00 0.70 -8.63
C PHE A 412 8.30 1.20 -9.27
N LYS A 413 9.33 1.57 -8.49
CA LYS A 413 10.69 1.82 -9.03
C LYS A 413 11.37 0.55 -9.57
N THR A 414 11.11 -0.62 -8.97
CA THR A 414 11.66 -1.89 -9.48
C THR A 414 10.91 -2.40 -10.72
N LEU A 415 9.62 -2.09 -10.85
CA LEU A 415 8.80 -2.34 -12.05
C LEU A 415 9.17 -1.41 -13.21
N ASP A 416 9.18 -0.09 -12.97
CA ASP A 416 9.44 0.95 -13.96
C ASP A 416 10.58 1.87 -13.47
N ASN A 417 11.75 1.71 -14.06
CA ASN A 417 12.94 2.53 -13.77
C ASN A 417 12.70 4.03 -14.01
N ARG A 418 11.71 4.43 -14.84
CA ARG A 418 11.37 5.85 -15.09
C ARG A 418 10.32 6.40 -14.11
N SER A 419 9.77 5.58 -13.21
CA SER A 419 8.77 5.99 -12.22
C SER A 419 7.50 6.65 -12.78
N VAL A 420 7.16 6.43 -14.06
CA VAL A 420 5.96 7.01 -14.71
C VAL A 420 4.70 6.35 -14.19
N LEU A 421 4.75 5.03 -13.96
CA LEU A 421 3.66 4.29 -13.32
C LEU A 421 3.45 4.71 -11.87
N LEU A 422 4.54 4.97 -11.13
CA LEU A 422 4.49 5.45 -9.74
C LEU A 422 3.69 6.75 -9.64
N GLU A 423 3.90 7.71 -10.56
CA GLU A 423 3.23 9.01 -10.50
C GLU A 423 1.71 8.90 -10.66
N LYS A 424 1.24 8.05 -11.59
CA LYS A 424 -0.20 7.79 -11.79
C LYS A 424 -0.83 7.04 -10.63
N VAL A 425 -0.12 6.05 -10.09
CA VAL A 425 -0.61 5.17 -9.02
C VAL A 425 -0.57 5.84 -7.64
N ALA A 426 0.44 6.68 -7.36
CA ALA A 426 0.59 7.31 -6.06
C ALA A 426 -0.40 8.45 -5.81
N GLN A 427 -1.04 9.00 -6.84
CA GLN A 427 -1.88 10.20 -6.71
C GLN A 427 -3.03 10.04 -5.68
N PRO A 428 -3.84 8.96 -5.66
CA PRO A 428 -4.87 8.78 -4.63
C PRO A 428 -4.28 8.67 -3.22
N LEU A 429 -3.15 7.96 -3.07
CA LEU A 429 -2.47 7.79 -1.79
C LEU A 429 -1.87 9.11 -1.26
N ARG A 430 -1.32 9.94 -2.15
CA ARG A 430 -0.82 11.27 -1.79
C ARG A 430 -1.93 12.23 -1.36
N HIS A 431 -3.11 12.15 -1.97
CA HIS A 431 -4.29 12.89 -1.53
C HIS A 431 -4.69 12.46 -0.12
N PHE A 432 -4.88 11.16 0.11
CA PHE A 432 -5.27 10.62 1.43
C PHE A 432 -4.23 10.90 2.53
N LEU A 433 -2.93 10.95 2.20
CA LEU A 433 -1.87 11.36 3.12
C LEU A 433 -1.85 12.87 3.39
N ARG A 434 -2.22 13.71 2.41
CA ARG A 434 -2.26 15.18 2.57
C ARG A 434 -3.48 15.65 3.37
N ASP A 435 -4.60 14.95 3.24
CA ASP A 435 -5.85 15.29 3.96
C ASP A 435 -5.75 14.99 5.47
N ARG A 436 -4.84 14.08 5.87
CA ARG A 436 -4.56 13.74 7.26
C ARG A 436 -3.59 14.75 7.89
N GLN A 437 -4.07 15.53 8.86
CA GLN A 437 -3.30 16.59 9.51
C GLN A 437 -2.03 16.09 10.22
N ASP A 438 -2.07 14.92 10.86
CA ASP A 438 -0.94 14.39 11.62
C ASP A 438 0.15 13.72 10.77
N THR A 439 -0.04 13.59 9.46
CA THR A 439 0.95 12.95 8.56
C THR A 439 2.32 13.63 8.63
N VAL A 440 2.37 14.97 8.69
CA VAL A 440 3.64 15.70 8.79
C VAL A 440 4.33 15.40 10.12
N LYS A 441 3.57 15.29 11.21
CA LYS A 441 4.09 14.98 12.54
C LYS A 441 4.70 13.58 12.59
N VAL A 442 3.99 12.59 12.09
CA VAL A 442 4.49 11.21 11.99
C VAL A 442 5.73 11.12 11.09
N ILE A 443 5.79 11.84 9.96
CA ILE A 443 7.00 11.87 9.12
C ILE A 443 8.19 12.46 9.88
N ALA A 444 8.02 13.60 10.56
CA ALA A 444 9.08 14.25 11.31
C ALA A 444 9.55 13.42 12.52
N ALA A 445 8.62 12.80 13.26
CA ALA A 445 8.93 11.84 14.32
C ALA A 445 9.70 10.63 13.76
N SER A 446 9.28 10.09 12.61
CA SER A 446 9.98 8.98 11.92
C SER A 446 11.37 9.34 11.41
N PHE A 447 11.66 10.61 11.12
CA PHE A 447 13.02 11.04 10.79
C PHE A 447 13.91 11.17 12.05
N LEU A 448 13.30 11.47 13.21
CA LEU A 448 13.98 11.67 14.50
C LEU A 448 14.16 10.37 15.30
N ALA A 449 13.35 9.34 15.03
CA ALA A 449 13.38 8.05 15.70
C ALA A 449 14.73 7.33 15.58
N GLU A 450 15.08 6.58 16.62
CA GLU A 450 16.36 5.88 16.70
C GLU A 450 16.23 4.42 16.25
N ILE A 451 17.22 3.95 15.49
CA ILE A 451 17.41 2.52 15.19
C ILE A 451 18.67 2.12 15.92
N ASP A 452 18.53 1.28 16.94
CA ASP A 452 19.68 0.80 17.70
C ASP A 452 20.60 -0.05 16.80
N LYS A 453 21.91 0.04 17.02
CA LYS A 453 22.92 -0.55 16.11
C LYS A 453 23.17 -2.04 16.37
N ILE A 454 22.40 -2.66 17.27
CA ILE A 454 22.56 -4.04 17.72
C ILE A 454 21.34 -4.84 17.26
N ASP A 455 21.57 -5.67 16.24
CA ASP A 455 20.61 -6.50 15.50
C ASP A 455 19.52 -5.79 14.68
N HIS A 456 19.36 -6.25 13.44
CA HIS A 456 18.34 -5.78 12.48
C HIS A 456 16.93 -6.33 12.79
N LYS A 457 16.54 -6.39 14.07
CA LYS A 457 15.22 -6.83 14.51
C LYS A 457 14.73 -6.02 15.71
N ASP A 458 13.58 -5.41 15.46
CA ASP A 458 12.64 -4.84 16.41
C ASP A 458 13.08 -3.52 17.11
N PRO A 459 12.16 -2.55 17.27
CA PRO A 459 12.48 -1.24 17.85
C PRO A 459 12.56 -1.29 19.38
N ILE A 460 13.05 -0.19 19.96
CA ILE A 460 13.10 0.03 21.40
C ILE A 460 11.69 -0.15 22.01
N SER A 461 11.61 -0.87 23.13
CA SER A 461 10.39 -1.28 23.85
C SER A 461 9.62 -0.12 24.54
N GLY A 462 9.58 1.07 23.94
CA GLY A 462 8.99 2.27 24.54
C GLY A 462 8.60 3.38 23.56
N THR A 463 8.53 3.11 22.25
CA THR A 463 8.03 4.07 21.25
C THR A 463 6.83 3.45 20.54
N ASP A 464 5.66 4.07 20.67
CA ASP A 464 4.39 3.51 20.17
C ASP A 464 4.43 3.33 18.65
N ALA A 465 4.08 2.13 18.19
CA ALA A 465 4.17 1.74 16.77
C ALA A 465 3.22 2.53 15.86
N ASP A 466 2.20 3.18 16.44
CA ASP A 466 1.25 4.03 15.73
C ASP A 466 1.82 5.44 15.43
N GLU A 467 2.85 5.88 16.17
CA GLU A 467 3.42 7.23 16.07
C GLU A 467 4.61 7.33 15.11
N CYS A 468 5.31 6.23 14.82
CA CYS A 468 6.56 6.22 14.06
C CYS A 468 6.60 5.15 12.95
N CYS A 469 6.98 5.57 11.74
CA CYS A 469 7.17 4.69 10.58
C CYS A 469 8.65 4.29 10.42
N TYR A 470 9.03 3.15 11.01
CA TYR A 470 10.41 2.64 11.00
C TYR A 470 11.01 2.43 9.59
N GLU A 471 10.19 2.19 8.57
CA GLU A 471 10.65 2.08 7.18
C GLU A 471 11.17 3.41 6.61
N ILE A 472 10.65 4.56 7.07
CA ILE A 472 11.18 5.89 6.74
C ILE A 472 12.52 6.09 7.43
N THR A 473 12.58 5.81 8.73
CA THR A 473 13.80 5.90 9.57
C THR A 473 14.97 5.15 8.92
N ARG A 474 14.70 3.94 8.39
CA ARG A 474 15.66 3.11 7.67
C ARG A 474 16.16 3.74 6.36
N GLU A 475 15.30 4.46 5.64
CA GLU A 475 15.70 5.17 4.41
C GLU A 475 16.48 6.45 4.68
N VAL A 476 16.23 7.16 5.78
CA VAL A 476 17.09 8.26 6.26
C VAL A 476 18.52 7.76 6.45
N VAL A 477 18.70 6.68 7.22
CA VAL A 477 20.01 6.07 7.47
C VAL A 477 20.70 5.59 6.18
N ARG A 478 19.94 5.11 5.19
CA ARG A 478 20.47 4.69 3.87
C ARG A 478 20.86 5.86 2.98
N SER A 479 20.04 6.90 2.92
CA SER A 479 20.21 8.04 2.01
C SER A 479 21.53 8.77 2.29
N GLU A 480 21.93 8.89 3.56
CA GLU A 480 23.20 9.48 3.96
C GLU A 480 24.44 8.75 3.43
N HIS A 481 24.45 7.41 3.45
CA HIS A 481 25.55 6.62 2.89
C HIS A 481 25.71 6.84 1.37
N SER A 482 24.63 7.27 0.70
CA SER A 482 24.59 7.61 -0.74
C SER A 482 24.79 9.11 -1.02
N ALA A 483 24.57 9.97 -0.01
CA ALA A 483 24.60 11.43 -0.15
C ALA A 483 25.99 11.99 -0.53
N ALA A 484 27.05 11.20 -0.36
CA ALA A 484 28.42 11.54 -0.76
C ALA A 484 28.63 11.73 -2.28
N GLN A 485 27.64 11.42 -3.14
CA GLN A 485 27.81 11.43 -4.61
C GLN A 485 26.86 12.34 -5.40
N THR A 486 25.93 13.09 -4.78
CA THR A 486 24.96 13.92 -5.52
C THR A 486 24.91 15.38 -5.07
N THR A 487 26.03 16.10 -5.25
CA THR A 487 26.01 17.57 -5.27
C THR A 487 25.35 18.09 -6.55
N SER A 488 24.17 18.69 -6.39
CA SER A 488 23.47 19.61 -7.30
C SER A 488 24.20 20.05 -8.59
N SER A 489 23.73 19.55 -9.73
CA SER A 489 23.49 20.36 -10.94
C SER A 489 22.52 19.63 -11.87
N LEU A 490 21.87 20.33 -12.80
CA LEU A 490 21.62 19.67 -14.08
C LEU A 490 22.99 19.45 -14.71
N ASP A 491 23.41 18.20 -14.80
CA ASP A 491 24.52 17.84 -15.67
C ASP A 491 24.03 18.01 -17.11
N TRP A 492 24.49 19.08 -17.77
CA TRP A 492 24.16 19.38 -19.16
C TRP A 492 24.94 18.48 -20.14
N ASP A 493 25.96 17.78 -19.64
CA ASP A 493 26.78 16.80 -20.38
C ASP A 493 26.28 15.35 -20.17
N ASP A 494 25.09 15.15 -19.56
CA ASP A 494 24.45 13.84 -19.37
C ASP A 494 24.01 13.22 -20.71
N MET A 495 24.92 12.48 -21.33
CA MET A 495 24.68 11.70 -22.55
C MET A 495 23.72 10.51 -22.36
N ALA A 496 23.28 10.21 -21.13
CA ALA A 496 22.24 9.22 -20.84
C ALA A 496 20.86 9.86 -20.66
N TRP A 497 20.74 11.18 -20.77
CA TRP A 497 19.45 11.87 -20.77
C TRP A 497 18.58 11.39 -21.94
N LEU A 498 17.36 10.96 -21.62
CA LEU A 498 16.36 10.52 -22.59
C LEU A 498 15.10 11.36 -22.39
N PRO A 499 14.41 11.76 -23.47
CA PRO A 499 13.14 12.48 -23.36
C PRO A 499 12.08 11.62 -22.66
N ASP A 500 11.13 12.31 -22.04
CA ASP A 500 10.03 11.70 -21.32
C ASP A 500 9.18 10.81 -22.26
N PRO A 501 8.76 9.62 -21.81
CA PRO A 501 7.98 8.72 -22.65
C PRO A 501 6.57 9.28 -22.88
N ILE A 502 5.92 8.89 -23.98
CA ILE A 502 4.57 9.37 -24.35
C ILE A 502 3.49 9.09 -23.29
N ASP A 503 3.75 8.13 -22.39
CA ASP A 503 2.89 7.79 -21.26
C ASP A 503 2.95 8.81 -20.09
N ALA A 504 3.93 9.73 -20.09
CA ALA A 504 4.11 10.73 -19.04
C ALA A 504 2.97 11.77 -19.05
N GLY A 505 2.34 11.99 -17.89
CA GLY A 505 1.33 13.04 -17.74
C GLY A 505 1.96 14.44 -17.67
N PRO A 506 1.17 15.52 -17.79
CA PRO A 506 1.67 16.89 -17.69
C PRO A 506 2.32 17.20 -16.33
N ASP A 507 1.89 16.50 -15.27
CA ASP A 507 2.46 16.61 -13.93
C ASP A 507 3.70 15.72 -13.70
N TYR A 508 4.06 14.87 -14.67
CA TYR A 508 5.27 14.07 -14.57
C TYR A 508 6.49 15.00 -14.58
N ARG A 509 7.11 15.12 -13.42
CA ARG A 509 8.45 15.68 -13.26
C ARG A 509 9.38 14.50 -13.07
N SER A 510 10.33 14.32 -14.00
CA SER A 510 11.46 13.42 -13.77
C SER A 510 12.21 13.90 -12.53
N THR A 511 11.87 13.30 -11.39
CA THR A 511 12.39 13.70 -10.08
C THR A 511 13.80 13.15 -10.00
N LYS A 512 14.79 13.96 -10.42
CA LYS A 512 16.20 13.54 -10.56
C LYS A 512 16.77 12.90 -9.30
N SER A 513 16.21 13.20 -8.12
CA SER A 513 16.46 12.42 -6.91
C SER A 513 15.61 11.14 -6.87
N ASN A 514 16.24 10.01 -7.19
CA ASN A 514 15.73 8.64 -6.99
C ASN A 514 15.44 8.26 -5.52
N ASP A 515 15.51 9.22 -4.59
CA ASP A 515 15.45 9.06 -3.14
C ASP A 515 13.99 9.10 -2.63
N ILE A 516 13.62 8.13 -1.80
CA ILE A 516 12.29 8.05 -1.17
C ILE A 516 12.01 9.31 -0.35
N ILE A 517 13.02 9.87 0.34
CA ILE A 517 12.89 11.10 1.12
C ILE A 517 12.44 12.29 0.24
N SER A 518 12.88 12.35 -1.03
CA SER A 518 12.44 13.40 -1.95
C SER A 518 10.96 13.27 -2.33
N TYR A 519 10.45 12.04 -2.47
CA TYR A 519 9.02 11.80 -2.68
C TYR A 519 8.19 12.15 -1.45
N MET A 520 8.71 11.91 -0.23
CA MET A 520 8.05 12.34 1.02
C MET A 520 7.97 13.86 1.13
N LEU A 521 9.08 14.56 0.88
CA LEU A 521 9.14 16.03 0.90
C LEU A 521 8.28 16.69 -0.19
N ALA A 522 7.95 15.97 -1.27
CA ALA A 522 7.09 16.47 -2.34
C ALA A 522 5.58 16.36 -2.05
N LEU A 523 5.15 15.69 -0.97
CA LEU A 523 3.74 15.65 -0.58
C LEU A 523 3.22 17.01 -0.07
N PHE A 524 4.10 17.81 0.54
CA PHE A 524 3.74 19.01 1.27
C PHE A 524 4.48 20.24 0.74
N ASP A 525 3.90 21.42 0.97
CA ASP A 525 4.61 22.67 0.73
C ASP A 525 5.79 22.78 1.69
N LYS A 526 6.94 23.21 1.15
CA LYS A 526 8.20 23.24 1.92
C LYS A 526 8.11 24.07 3.20
N GLU A 527 7.25 25.09 3.22
CA GLU A 527 7.16 26.05 4.34
C GLU A 527 6.28 25.56 5.48
N THR A 528 5.16 24.87 5.19
CA THR A 528 4.34 24.22 6.22
C THR A 528 5.11 23.06 6.85
N PHE A 529 5.79 22.27 6.01
CA PHE A 529 6.64 21.15 6.45
C PHE A 529 7.80 21.60 7.36
N ILE A 530 8.48 22.70 7.00
CA ILE A 530 9.58 23.25 7.82
C ILE A 530 9.09 23.79 9.16
N LYS A 531 7.95 24.49 9.21
CA LYS A 531 7.36 24.97 10.47
C LYS A 531 7.03 23.81 11.41
N GLU A 532 6.44 22.74 10.90
CA GLU A 532 6.08 21.60 11.75
C GLU A 532 7.31 20.81 12.22
N ILE A 533 8.38 20.72 11.42
CA ILE A 533 9.68 20.21 11.90
C ILE A 533 10.26 21.11 12.99
N GLN A 534 10.19 22.44 12.87
CA GLN A 534 10.65 23.35 13.93
C GLN A 534 9.86 23.13 15.24
N ASN A 535 8.54 22.93 15.14
CA ASN A 535 7.69 22.62 16.30
C ASN A 535 8.15 21.32 16.99
N ILE A 536 8.28 20.23 16.23
CA ILE A 536 8.60 18.89 16.76
C ILE A 536 10.04 18.81 17.26
N LEU A 537 10.99 19.41 16.54
CA LEU A 537 12.37 19.55 16.99
C LEU A 537 12.43 20.40 18.27
N GLY A 538 11.66 21.50 18.34
CA GLY A 538 11.55 22.34 19.53
C GLY A 538 11.04 21.56 20.74
N GLU A 539 9.94 20.81 20.59
CA GLU A 539 9.45 19.93 21.66
C GLU A 539 10.50 18.88 22.05
N ARG A 540 11.11 18.16 21.08
CA ARG A 540 12.10 17.12 21.38
C ARG A 540 13.31 17.69 22.11
N LEU A 541 13.93 18.77 21.63
CA LEU A 541 15.10 19.40 22.26
C LEU A 541 14.81 19.89 23.69
N LEU A 542 13.58 20.33 23.98
CA LEU A 542 13.16 20.65 25.34
C LEU A 542 13.02 19.38 26.20
N ARG A 543 12.51 18.28 25.64
CA ARG A 543 12.35 16.99 26.34
C ARG A 543 13.68 16.23 26.58
N THR A 544 14.62 16.29 25.64
CA THR A 544 15.89 15.52 25.64
C THR A 544 16.86 15.99 26.73
N GLU A 545 17.51 15.05 27.41
CA GLU A 545 18.56 15.31 28.41
C GLU A 545 19.98 15.10 27.82
N ASP A 546 20.08 14.41 26.69
CA ASP A 546 21.35 14.15 26.00
C ASP A 546 22.03 15.42 25.49
N ALA A 547 23.24 15.66 25.98
CA ALA A 547 24.04 16.83 25.62
C ALA A 547 24.81 16.69 24.28
N SER A 548 24.70 15.56 23.58
CA SER A 548 25.41 15.29 22.31
C SER A 548 24.59 15.65 21.06
N LEU A 549 23.27 15.41 21.09
CA LEU A 549 22.31 15.76 20.02
C LEU A 549 22.71 15.30 18.61
N GLU A 550 23.43 14.18 18.51
CA GLU A 550 24.02 13.70 17.25
C GLU A 550 22.95 13.40 16.20
N ASN A 551 21.78 12.88 16.63
CA ASN A 551 20.67 12.54 15.75
C ASN A 551 19.94 13.79 15.21
N GLU A 552 19.77 14.82 16.02
CA GLU A 552 19.20 16.11 15.61
C GLU A 552 20.12 16.88 14.66
N VAL A 553 21.43 16.92 14.94
CA VAL A 553 22.43 17.53 14.04
C VAL A 553 22.40 16.84 12.68
N ARG A 554 22.48 15.51 12.68
CA ARG A 554 22.44 14.66 11.49
C ARG A 554 21.18 14.88 10.63
N LEU A 555 20.01 14.98 11.27
CA LEU A 555 18.75 15.27 10.60
C LEU A 555 18.74 16.67 9.95
N VAL A 556 19.23 17.68 10.66
CA VAL A 556 19.34 19.05 10.13
C VAL A 556 20.29 19.08 8.93
N GLU A 557 21.42 18.36 8.96
CA GLU A 557 22.35 18.25 7.83
C GLU A 557 21.72 17.54 6.62
N MET A 558 20.99 16.43 6.83
CA MET A 558 20.25 15.75 5.76
C MET A 558 19.25 16.72 5.09
N LEU A 559 18.41 17.39 5.88
CA LEU A 559 17.38 18.31 5.38
C LEU A 559 18.00 19.53 4.69
N LYS A 560 19.13 20.05 5.19
CA LYS A 560 19.90 21.14 4.58
C LYS A 560 20.32 20.82 3.14
N SER A 561 20.67 19.56 2.85
CA SER A 561 21.01 19.10 1.50
C SER A 561 19.83 19.04 0.52
N ARG A 562 18.59 18.91 1.01
CA ARG A 562 17.37 18.68 0.19
C ARG A 562 16.47 19.91 0.08
N LEU A 563 16.29 20.66 1.17
CA LEU A 563 15.42 21.84 1.22
C LEU A 563 16.17 23.16 1.02
N GLY A 564 17.50 23.17 1.17
CA GLY A 564 18.35 24.34 1.10
C GLY A 564 18.61 24.97 2.47
N ALA A 565 19.82 25.51 2.66
CA ALA A 565 20.29 25.99 3.96
C ALA A 565 19.51 27.19 4.54
N GLU A 566 19.06 28.12 3.69
CA GLU A 566 18.43 29.37 4.15
C GLU A 566 17.15 29.11 4.95
N LYS A 567 16.28 28.20 4.50
CA LYS A 567 15.00 27.92 5.15
C LYS A 567 15.12 27.09 6.44
N LEU A 568 16.29 26.49 6.70
CA LEU A 568 16.54 25.63 7.87
C LEU A 568 17.41 26.31 8.94
N GLN A 569 17.75 27.60 8.76
CA GLN A 569 18.62 28.36 9.66
C GLN A 569 18.11 28.35 11.12
N SER A 570 16.80 28.44 11.34
CA SER A 570 16.19 28.38 12.67
C SER A 570 16.49 27.06 13.38
N ALA A 571 16.24 25.92 12.73
CA ALA A 571 16.52 24.59 13.30
C ALA A 571 18.02 24.39 13.59
N GLU A 572 18.91 24.89 12.71
CA GLU A 572 20.36 24.89 12.95
C GLU A 572 20.73 25.73 14.19
N VAL A 573 20.10 26.88 14.39
CA VAL A 573 20.29 27.70 15.61
C VAL A 573 19.70 27.02 16.85
N MET A 574 18.54 26.36 16.76
CA MET A 574 17.93 25.65 17.91
C MET A 574 18.82 24.54 18.45
N VAL A 575 19.37 23.69 17.57
CA VAL A 575 20.32 22.63 17.97
C VAL A 575 21.61 23.24 18.53
N ARG A 576 22.11 24.32 17.91
CA ARG A 576 23.27 25.05 18.41
C ARG A 576 23.04 25.66 19.79
N ASP A 577 21.89 26.27 20.04
CA ASP A 577 21.51 26.87 21.32
C ASP A 577 21.58 25.82 22.45
N MET A 578 21.12 24.60 22.22
CA MET A 578 21.25 23.50 23.19
C MET A 578 22.71 23.14 23.49
N SER A 579 23.55 22.98 22.45
CA SER A 579 24.98 22.68 22.64
C SER A 579 25.72 23.82 23.36
N ASP A 580 25.40 25.07 23.03
CA ASP A 580 25.97 26.27 23.65
C ASP A 580 25.44 26.43 25.09
N SER A 581 24.18 26.06 25.36
CA SER A 581 23.57 26.04 26.70
C SER A 581 24.26 25.03 27.60
N ALA A 582 24.42 23.77 27.17
CA ALA A 582 25.14 22.75 27.94
C ALA A 582 26.59 23.18 28.25
N ARG A 583 27.27 23.85 27.31
CA ARG A 583 28.58 24.45 27.57
C ARG A 583 28.54 25.58 28.58
N ILE A 584 27.55 26.47 28.52
CA ILE A 584 27.37 27.57 29.49
C ILE A 584 27.03 27.02 30.87
N MET A 585 26.19 26.00 30.97
CA MET A 585 25.83 25.32 32.22
C MET A 585 27.08 24.78 32.94
N ARG A 586 27.92 24.03 32.22
CA ARG A 586 29.22 23.54 32.72
C ARG A 586 30.14 24.68 33.15
N LEU A 587 30.15 25.80 32.42
CA LEU A 587 30.94 26.98 32.79
C LEU A 587 30.43 27.64 34.08
N VAL A 588 29.12 27.79 34.27
CA VAL A 588 28.51 28.31 35.51
C VAL A 588 28.82 27.37 36.68
N GLN A 589 28.59 26.07 36.54
CA GLN A 589 28.93 25.07 37.56
C GLN A 589 30.43 25.07 37.91
N SER A 590 31.32 25.14 36.91
CA SER A 590 32.78 25.24 37.13
C SER A 590 33.24 26.57 37.75
N ALA A 591 32.39 27.60 37.73
CA ALA A 591 32.61 28.85 38.43
C ALA A 591 32.07 28.81 39.87
N LYS A 592 30.98 28.06 40.11
CA LYS A 592 30.45 27.78 41.46
C LYS A 592 31.42 26.91 42.27
N SER A 593 31.88 25.78 41.73
CA SER A 593 32.78 24.84 42.44
C SER A 593 34.16 25.40 42.82
N LYS A 594 34.51 26.61 42.34
CA LYS A 594 35.71 27.36 42.76
C LYS A 594 35.48 28.30 43.95
N VAL A 595 34.25 28.35 44.46
CA VAL A 595 33.82 29.11 45.63
C VAL A 595 33.28 28.09 46.64
N PRO A 596 34.07 27.66 47.64
CA PRO A 596 33.61 26.66 48.60
C PRO A 596 32.49 27.23 49.47
N ARG A 597 31.54 26.37 49.86
CA ARG A 597 30.38 26.74 50.69
C ARG A 597 30.74 26.86 52.16
N ALA A 598 29.93 27.58 52.96
CA ALA A 598 30.14 27.72 54.40
C ALA A 598 30.17 26.35 55.11
N THR A 599 29.32 25.41 54.68
CA THR A 599 29.29 24.01 55.13
C THR A 599 30.60 23.26 54.85
N GLU A 600 31.19 23.43 53.67
CA GLU A 600 32.47 22.80 53.31
C GLU A 600 33.63 23.39 54.12
N PHE A 601 33.62 24.71 54.35
CA PHE A 601 34.56 25.37 55.28
C PHE A 601 34.39 24.85 56.72
N TYR A 602 33.16 24.63 57.18
CA TYR A 602 32.84 24.10 58.51
C TYR A 602 33.34 22.66 58.70
N ASP A 603 33.03 21.78 57.75
CA ASP A 603 33.42 20.37 57.78
C ASP A 603 34.96 20.22 57.67
N ALA A 604 35.64 21.11 56.93
CA ALA A 604 37.10 21.12 56.78
C ALA A 604 37.89 21.53 58.04
N ILE A 605 37.28 22.30 58.97
CA ILE A 605 37.92 22.73 60.23
C ILE A 605 37.91 21.56 61.24
N PRO A 606 39.07 21.11 61.75
CA PRO A 606 39.15 20.15 62.86
C PRO A 606 38.80 20.80 64.21
N GLU A 607 38.40 20.01 65.20
CA GLU A 607 38.03 20.53 66.54
C GLU A 607 39.19 21.22 67.29
N ASP A 608 40.45 20.82 67.02
CA ASP A 608 41.65 21.47 67.56
C ASP A 608 41.90 22.90 67.03
N GLY A 609 41.21 23.27 65.95
CA GLY A 609 41.37 24.53 65.21
C GLY A 609 42.46 24.46 64.12
N ILE A 610 42.32 25.28 63.08
CA ILE A 610 43.23 25.29 61.91
C ILE A 610 43.67 26.70 61.53
N SER A 611 44.89 26.86 60.99
CA SER A 611 45.35 28.14 60.48
C SER A 611 44.68 28.49 59.16
N PHE A 612 44.52 29.79 58.86
CA PHE A 612 43.95 30.27 57.60
C PHE A 612 44.72 29.78 56.37
N ASN A 613 46.05 29.64 56.45
CA ASN A 613 46.86 29.15 55.33
C ASN A 613 46.67 27.64 55.13
N ASP A 614 46.80 26.86 56.19
CA ASP A 614 46.64 25.40 56.18
C ASP A 614 45.24 24.98 55.72
N LEU A 615 44.21 25.78 56.07
CA LEU A 615 42.84 25.57 55.58
C LEU A 615 42.73 25.77 54.06
N LEU A 616 43.38 26.81 53.50
CA LEU A 616 43.37 27.04 52.05
C LEU A 616 44.16 25.96 51.29
N GLU A 617 45.24 25.46 51.86
CA GLU A 617 46.05 24.36 51.32
C GLU A 617 45.26 23.04 51.34
N LYS A 618 44.60 22.73 52.47
CA LYS A 618 43.71 21.56 52.63
C LYS A 618 42.51 21.58 51.67
N MET A 619 42.04 22.77 51.28
CA MET A 619 40.96 22.98 50.31
C MET A 619 41.46 23.20 48.86
N ASN A 620 42.76 23.06 48.59
CA ASN A 620 43.37 23.22 47.25
C ASN A 620 43.18 24.62 46.59
N ILE A 621 42.98 25.68 47.39
CA ILE A 621 42.65 27.03 46.90
C ILE A 621 43.91 27.86 46.63
N SER A 622 44.56 27.62 45.49
CA SER A 622 45.74 28.39 45.06
C SER A 622 45.38 29.76 44.47
N ALA A 623 45.25 30.78 45.32
CA ALA A 623 45.04 32.18 44.91
C ALA A 623 45.74 33.18 45.85
N PRO A 624 46.11 34.41 45.37
CA PRO A 624 46.86 35.37 46.17
C PRO A 624 46.07 35.87 47.39
N LEU A 625 46.69 35.79 48.57
CA LEU A 625 46.07 35.90 49.89
C LEU A 625 45.11 37.09 50.07
N ASN A 626 45.42 38.24 49.46
CA ASN A 626 44.63 39.46 49.57
C ASN A 626 43.29 39.40 48.81
N GLN A 627 43.22 38.71 47.66
CA GLN A 627 41.95 38.49 46.96
C GLN A 627 41.12 37.38 47.61
N VAL A 628 41.78 36.35 48.14
CA VAL A 628 41.13 35.23 48.84
C VAL A 628 40.44 35.73 50.10
N LYS A 629 41.13 36.46 50.98
CA LYS A 629 40.52 37.06 52.18
C LYS A 629 39.30 37.91 51.81
N ALA A 630 39.43 38.85 50.87
CA ALA A 630 38.30 39.72 50.49
C ALA A 630 37.07 38.97 49.94
N ARG A 631 37.26 37.82 49.26
CA ARG A 631 36.16 37.02 48.68
C ARG A 631 35.48 36.09 49.68
N PHE A 632 36.23 35.52 50.62
CA PHE A 632 35.73 34.46 51.51
C PHE A 632 35.49 34.93 52.96
N ILE A 633 35.82 36.17 53.33
CA ILE A 633 35.62 36.71 54.70
C ILE A 633 34.17 36.56 55.22
N ALA A 634 33.15 36.67 54.36
CA ALA A 634 31.75 36.50 54.78
C ALA A 634 31.47 35.02 55.15
N VAL A 635 31.71 34.12 54.18
CA VAL A 635 31.55 32.66 54.31
C VAL A 635 32.35 32.08 55.48
N ILE A 636 33.57 32.59 55.72
CA ILE A 636 34.43 32.13 56.81
C ILE A 636 33.96 32.67 58.16
N LYS A 637 33.39 33.87 58.25
CA LYS A 637 32.79 34.39 59.51
C LYS A 637 31.52 33.64 59.91
N GLU A 638 30.81 33.10 58.93
CA GLU A 638 29.61 32.29 59.13
C GLU A 638 29.97 30.89 59.62
N ALA A 639 30.97 30.25 58.98
CA ALA A 639 31.43 28.90 59.33
C ALA A 639 32.38 28.84 60.55
N ALA A 640 33.10 29.91 60.87
CA ALA A 640 34.21 29.85 61.82
C ALA A 640 34.34 31.07 62.76
N VAL A 641 34.72 30.78 64.01
CA VAL A 641 34.98 31.75 65.07
C VAL A 641 36.48 31.76 65.41
N VAL A 642 37.01 32.94 65.74
CA VAL A 642 38.39 33.09 66.23
C VAL A 642 38.45 32.62 67.68
N GLY A 643 39.38 31.73 68.00
CA GLY A 643 39.49 31.14 69.34
C GLY A 643 39.75 32.17 70.45
N PRO A 644 39.41 31.84 71.72
CA PRO A 644 39.53 32.75 72.86
C PRO A 644 40.96 33.29 73.05
N GLU A 645 41.04 34.47 73.69
CA GLU A 645 42.23 35.33 73.71
C GLU A 645 43.52 34.58 74.07
N GLY A 646 44.44 34.50 73.09
CA GLY A 646 45.71 33.78 73.20
C GLY A 646 46.04 32.93 71.96
N ARG A 647 45.04 32.49 71.18
CA ARG A 647 45.24 31.71 69.93
C ARG A 647 44.65 32.37 68.68
N GLY A 648 44.71 33.69 68.57
CA GLY A 648 44.08 34.50 67.49
C GLY A 648 44.57 34.30 66.05
N HIS A 649 45.26 33.19 65.74
CA HIS A 649 45.63 32.74 64.39
C HIS A 649 44.92 31.44 63.96
N LEU A 650 44.20 30.78 64.87
CA LEU A 650 43.45 29.55 64.61
C LEU A 650 41.95 29.83 64.52
N LEU A 651 41.33 29.22 63.52
CA LEU A 651 39.89 29.22 63.27
C LEU A 651 39.29 27.95 63.88
N TYR A 652 38.21 28.10 64.64
CA TYR A 652 37.41 27.04 65.23
C TYR A 652 36.03 27.02 64.57
N ARG A 653 35.35 25.86 64.57
CA ARG A 653 33.96 25.75 64.09
C ARG A 653 33.05 26.72 64.87
N ASN A 654 32.16 27.41 64.16
CA ASN A 654 31.19 28.29 64.79
C ASN A 654 30.09 27.46 65.49
N PRO A 655 29.90 27.53 66.82
CA PRO A 655 28.85 26.77 67.51
C PRO A 655 27.43 27.19 67.10
N ASP A 656 27.26 28.43 66.63
CA ASP A 656 25.95 28.98 66.21
C ASP A 656 25.62 28.71 64.73
N PHE A 657 26.45 27.92 64.02
CA PHE A 657 26.24 27.61 62.60
C PHE A 657 25.10 26.61 62.41
N GLN A 658 23.91 27.12 62.09
CA GLN A 658 22.79 26.30 61.61
C GLN A 658 23.03 25.90 60.16
N ARG A 659 23.09 24.58 59.89
CA ARG A 659 23.17 24.03 58.53
C ARG A 659 21.80 24.21 57.87
N ASP A 660 21.65 25.21 57.01
CA ASP A 660 20.37 25.46 56.32
C ASP A 660 19.97 24.22 55.50
N PRO A 661 18.83 23.56 55.77
CA PRO A 661 18.43 22.36 55.04
C PRO A 661 18.24 22.61 53.54
N ARG A 662 17.98 23.88 53.16
CA ARG A 662 17.72 24.31 51.77
C ARG A 662 18.99 24.43 50.93
N ASP A 663 20.17 24.45 51.56
CA ASP A 663 21.46 24.55 50.86
C ASP A 663 21.92 23.22 50.24
N LEU A 664 21.21 22.11 50.46
CA LEU A 664 21.72 20.77 50.16
C LEU A 664 21.84 20.42 48.66
N ASP A 665 21.05 21.02 47.75
CA ASP A 665 20.87 20.45 46.39
C ASP A 665 20.92 21.42 45.20
N LEU A 666 21.60 22.57 45.33
CA LEU A 666 21.86 23.48 44.18
C LEU A 666 22.69 22.88 43.03
N ASP A 667 23.28 21.70 43.22
CA ASP A 667 23.98 20.96 42.17
C ASP A 667 23.00 20.22 41.22
N ARG A 668 21.72 20.11 41.62
CA ARG A 668 20.62 19.52 40.82
C ARG A 668 19.86 20.53 39.94
N PHE A 669 20.15 21.83 40.05
CA PHE A 669 19.50 22.84 39.21
C PHE A 669 20.13 22.91 37.81
N GLU A 670 19.38 22.55 36.76
CA GLU A 670 19.77 22.74 35.36
C GLU A 670 18.96 23.86 34.68
N ALA A 671 19.61 24.63 33.81
CA ALA A 671 18.95 25.67 33.01
C ALA A 671 19.32 25.55 31.52
N LYS A 672 18.28 25.47 30.68
CA LYS A 672 18.38 25.51 29.21
C LYS A 672 18.22 26.97 28.71
N ILE A 673 19.19 27.46 27.95
CA ILE A 673 19.21 28.80 27.36
C ILE A 673 18.78 28.72 25.90
N LEU A 674 17.74 29.49 25.53
CA LEU A 674 17.12 29.50 24.20
C LEU A 674 17.26 30.88 23.55
N SER A 675 17.35 30.95 22.22
CA SER A 675 17.17 32.21 21.49
C SER A 675 15.69 32.48 21.19
N SER A 676 15.18 33.66 21.57
CA SER A 676 13.74 33.95 21.45
C SER A 676 13.22 34.16 20.03
N PHE A 677 14.09 34.22 19.02
CA PHE A 677 13.73 34.56 17.64
C PHE A 677 13.69 33.33 16.70
N PHE A 678 14.46 32.29 17.00
CA PHE A 678 14.58 31.11 16.12
C PHE A 678 13.78 29.91 16.61
N TRP A 679 13.30 29.95 17.86
CA TRP A 679 12.41 28.95 18.42
C TRP A 679 10.94 29.28 18.08
N PRO A 680 10.05 28.26 17.97
CA PRO A 680 8.60 28.48 17.88
C PRO A 680 8.04 29.27 19.07
N GLU A 681 6.79 29.72 18.99
CA GLU A 681 6.13 30.41 20.11
C GLU A 681 5.91 29.47 21.30
N LEU A 682 6.85 29.54 22.23
CA LEU A 682 6.86 28.80 23.49
C LEU A 682 5.78 29.34 24.44
N ARG A 683 5.21 28.44 25.24
CA ARG A 683 4.27 28.79 26.31
C ARG A 683 4.98 29.60 27.40
N ASP A 684 4.50 30.82 27.67
CA ASP A 684 5.13 31.80 28.56
C ASP A 684 4.22 32.27 29.70
N ASP A 685 3.36 31.38 30.21
CA ASP A 685 2.49 31.65 31.35
C ASP A 685 3.32 32.08 32.58
N ASP A 686 3.13 33.33 33.00
CA ASP A 686 3.77 33.90 34.18
C ASP A 686 3.02 33.48 35.45
N PHE A 687 3.72 32.87 36.40
CA PHE A 687 3.19 32.50 37.73
C PHE A 687 4.27 32.59 38.81
N LYS A 688 3.86 32.68 40.08
CA LYS A 688 4.79 32.72 41.21
C LYS A 688 5.40 31.35 41.45
N VAL A 689 6.72 31.26 41.30
CA VAL A 689 7.50 30.04 41.54
C VAL A 689 8.00 30.03 43.00
N PRO A 690 8.05 28.89 43.70
CA PRO A 690 8.58 28.78 45.05
C PRO A 690 9.93 29.49 45.27
N ALA A 691 10.08 30.11 46.44
CA ALA A 691 11.22 30.97 46.77
C ALA A 691 12.59 30.26 46.62
N ALA A 692 12.65 28.95 46.88
CA ALA A 692 13.87 28.15 46.66
C ALA A 692 14.31 28.16 45.18
N ILE A 693 13.36 27.98 44.26
CA ILE A 693 13.61 28.00 42.81
C ILE A 693 13.90 29.43 42.34
N GLU A 694 13.19 30.43 42.86
CA GLU A 694 13.43 31.84 42.53
C GLU A 694 14.85 32.29 42.94
N ASN A 695 15.34 31.82 44.09
CA ASN A 695 16.71 32.06 44.55
C ASN A 695 17.75 31.37 43.64
N ALA A 696 17.52 30.10 43.25
CA ALA A 696 18.37 29.39 42.30
C ALA A 696 18.43 30.09 40.92
N GLN A 697 17.29 30.59 40.44
CA GLN A 697 17.20 31.40 39.21
C GLN A 697 18.00 32.70 39.31
N LYS A 698 17.86 33.46 40.41
CA LYS A 698 18.65 34.69 40.65
C LYS A 698 20.16 34.41 40.71
N GLU A 699 20.56 33.33 41.36
CA GLU A 699 21.96 32.92 41.46
C GLU A 699 22.53 32.52 40.07
N TYR A 700 21.77 31.75 39.30
CA TYR A 700 22.13 31.40 37.92
C TYR A 700 22.24 32.63 37.02
N GLU A 701 21.30 33.58 37.11
CA GLU A 701 21.34 34.82 36.34
C GLU A 701 22.60 35.64 36.65
N ASN A 702 23.01 35.69 37.92
CA ASN A 702 24.26 36.33 38.35
C ASN A 702 25.51 35.60 37.83
N GLY A 703 25.50 34.26 37.80
CA GLY A 703 26.55 33.45 37.15
C GLY A 703 26.63 33.71 35.64
N PHE A 704 25.49 33.74 34.96
CA PHE A 704 25.38 33.99 33.53
C PHE A 704 25.86 35.41 33.15
N LYS A 705 25.46 36.44 33.90
CA LYS A 705 25.89 37.84 33.71
C LYS A 705 27.42 37.99 33.75
N ARG A 706 28.12 37.20 34.57
CA ARG A 706 29.60 37.19 34.66
C ARG A 706 30.29 36.58 33.43
N ILE A 707 29.61 35.67 32.72
CA ILE A 707 30.14 34.97 31.53
C ILE A 707 29.75 35.72 30.24
N LYS A 708 28.51 36.23 30.16
CA LYS A 708 27.93 36.93 29.02
C LYS A 708 27.48 38.33 29.45
N ASN A 709 28.45 39.24 29.56
CA ASN A 709 28.22 40.66 29.80
C ASN A 709 27.17 41.24 28.80
N LEU A 710 26.36 42.20 29.25
CA LEU A 710 25.31 42.90 28.48
C LEU A 710 24.09 42.07 28.04
N ARG A 711 23.86 40.88 28.61
CA ARG A 711 22.63 40.08 28.40
C ARG A 711 21.82 39.94 29.69
N ARG A 712 20.50 39.80 29.55
CA ARG A 712 19.54 39.46 30.62
C ARG A 712 18.81 38.17 30.23
N LEU A 713 18.33 37.43 31.22
CA LEU A 713 17.50 36.23 30.99
C LEU A 713 16.01 36.59 31.24
N ARG A 714 15.11 36.00 30.44
CA ARG A 714 13.68 35.85 30.77
C ARG A 714 13.46 34.38 31.09
N TRP A 715 12.87 34.08 32.23
CA TRP A 715 12.54 32.70 32.61
C TRP A 715 11.21 32.29 31.97
N LEU A 716 11.12 31.04 31.52
CA LEU A 716 9.89 30.42 30.99
C LEU A 716 9.49 29.30 31.96
N SER A 717 8.93 29.68 33.10
CA SER A 717 8.61 28.77 34.21
C SER A 717 7.63 27.66 33.81
N ALA A 718 6.68 27.94 32.92
CA ALA A 718 5.70 26.98 32.42
C ALA A 718 6.31 25.75 31.71
N LEU A 719 7.51 25.90 31.13
CA LEU A 719 8.20 24.84 30.39
C LEU A 719 9.15 24.01 31.24
N GLY A 720 9.52 24.50 32.43
CA GLY A 720 10.43 23.79 33.31
C GLY A 720 9.89 22.44 33.77
N ARG A 721 10.83 21.61 34.24
CA ARG A 721 10.58 20.31 34.84
C ARG A 721 11.25 20.27 36.21
N ALA A 722 10.61 19.60 37.16
CA ALA A 722 11.13 19.34 38.48
C ALA A 722 10.88 17.87 38.84
N THR A 723 11.87 17.25 39.47
CA THR A 723 11.68 15.99 40.20
C THR A 723 11.11 16.35 41.57
N VAL A 724 9.90 15.91 41.88
CA VAL A 724 9.24 16.19 43.16
C VAL A 724 9.32 14.95 44.03
N GLU A 725 9.98 15.06 45.18
CA GLU A 725 10.00 14.04 46.22
C GLU A 725 9.10 14.52 47.38
N LEU A 726 8.02 13.80 47.65
CA LEU A 726 7.08 14.07 48.74
C LEU A 726 7.28 13.04 49.84
N GLU A 727 7.44 13.48 51.09
CA GLU A 727 7.47 12.62 52.26
C GLU A 727 6.13 12.78 53.02
N LEU A 728 5.25 11.78 52.93
CA LEU A 728 3.97 11.73 53.63
C LEU A 728 4.10 10.86 54.89
N LYS A 729 3.14 10.97 55.83
CA LYS A 729 3.14 10.17 57.08
C LYS A 729 3.23 8.65 56.85
N ASP A 730 2.76 8.11 55.71
CA ASP A 730 2.79 6.67 55.41
C ASP A 730 3.83 6.21 54.36
N ARG A 731 4.28 7.09 53.46
CA ARG A 731 5.15 6.72 52.31
C ARG A 731 5.88 7.92 51.72
N THR A 732 6.96 7.64 51.00
CA THR A 732 7.58 8.62 50.11
C THR A 732 7.10 8.42 48.67
N VAL A 733 6.74 9.52 47.99
CA VAL A 733 6.30 9.53 46.59
C VAL A 733 7.30 10.37 45.79
N LYS A 734 8.05 9.70 44.90
CA LYS A 734 8.95 10.37 43.96
C LYS A 734 8.29 10.42 42.60
N VAL A 735 8.18 11.61 42.02
CA VAL A 735 7.62 11.83 40.69
C VAL A 735 8.61 12.64 39.87
N ASP A 736 9.17 12.00 38.85
CA ASP A 736 10.20 12.59 38.00
C ASP A 736 9.57 13.39 36.84
N ALA A 737 10.31 14.39 36.34
CA ALA A 737 9.97 15.20 35.16
C ALA A 737 8.62 15.96 35.19
N VAL A 738 8.02 16.15 36.38
CA VAL A 738 6.78 16.91 36.61
C VAL A 738 6.95 18.36 36.14
N LYS A 739 5.91 18.94 35.53
CA LYS A 739 5.93 20.36 35.10
C LYS A 739 6.07 21.31 36.28
N THR A 740 6.81 22.42 36.12
CA THR A 740 7.02 23.36 37.24
C THR A 740 5.71 23.85 37.86
N TRP A 741 4.68 24.17 37.07
CA TRP A 741 3.37 24.63 37.55
C TRP A 741 2.58 23.55 38.31
N VAL A 742 2.83 22.27 38.04
CA VAL A 742 2.27 21.15 38.83
C VAL A 742 3.03 21.03 40.16
N ALA A 743 4.34 21.25 40.14
CA ALA A 743 5.19 21.28 41.35
C ALA A 743 4.92 22.51 42.24
N THR A 744 4.59 23.68 41.67
CA THR A 744 4.23 24.88 42.46
C THR A 744 2.91 24.72 43.18
N VAL A 745 1.92 24.05 42.56
CA VAL A 745 0.63 23.77 43.19
C VAL A 745 0.80 22.86 44.40
N ILE A 746 1.58 21.77 44.33
CA ILE A 746 1.80 20.92 45.52
C ILE A 746 2.66 21.61 46.58
N HIS A 747 3.68 22.40 46.20
CA HIS A 747 4.44 23.21 47.16
C HIS A 747 3.54 24.24 47.87
N ALA A 748 2.45 24.70 47.24
CA ALA A 748 1.51 25.60 47.94
C ALA A 748 0.81 24.92 49.13
N PHE A 749 0.72 23.58 49.18
CA PHE A 749 0.20 22.85 50.34
C PHE A 749 1.25 22.60 51.44
N GLN A 750 2.52 22.95 51.21
CA GLN A 750 3.55 22.94 52.23
C GLN A 750 3.47 24.23 53.07
N ASP A 751 3.25 24.10 54.38
CA ASP A 751 3.02 25.25 55.26
C ASP A 751 4.25 26.17 55.40
N ASP A 752 4.04 27.48 55.21
CA ASP A 752 5.00 28.54 55.59
C ASP A 752 5.02 28.78 57.13
N ASN A 753 4.21 28.06 57.91
CA ASN A 753 3.86 28.44 59.28
C ASN A 753 4.80 27.93 60.38
N THR A 754 6.05 27.57 60.05
CA THR A 754 7.12 27.23 61.02
C THR A 754 7.66 28.45 61.78
N GLY A 755 6.86 29.51 61.94
CA GLY A 755 7.23 30.78 62.59
C GLY A 755 6.34 31.18 63.77
N ALA A 756 5.40 30.33 64.17
CA ALA A 756 4.49 30.57 65.29
C ALA A 756 4.85 29.67 66.51
N GLU A 757 6.04 29.87 67.07
CA GLU A 757 6.50 29.13 68.28
C GLU A 757 5.82 29.59 69.59
N ASP A 758 4.95 30.61 69.56
CA ASP A 758 4.27 31.18 70.73
C ASP A 758 2.73 31.06 70.62
N MET A 759 2.17 29.84 70.76
CA MET A 759 0.90 29.58 71.47
C MET A 759 0.69 28.07 71.69
N ASP A 760 0.53 27.66 72.96
CA ASP A 760 0.24 26.29 73.37
C ASP A 760 -1.14 25.81 72.87
N ILE A 761 -1.17 25.11 71.73
CA ILE A 761 -2.30 24.30 71.26
C ILE A 761 -1.76 22.94 70.84
N ASP A 762 -2.37 21.86 71.35
CA ASP A 762 -1.87 20.48 71.20
C ASP A 762 -1.67 20.09 69.72
N SER A 763 -0.46 19.61 69.42
CA SER A 763 0.08 19.46 68.08
C SER A 763 -0.21 18.11 67.41
N GLU A 764 -1.49 17.77 67.24
CA GLU A 764 -1.93 16.67 66.38
C GLU A 764 -2.99 17.14 65.36
N ASP A 765 -2.68 16.95 64.07
CA ASP A 765 -3.53 17.19 62.89
C ASP A 765 -3.96 18.64 62.56
N ILE A 766 -2.99 19.49 62.18
CA ILE A 766 -3.25 20.61 61.28
C ILE A 766 -3.55 20.06 59.88
N VAL A 767 -4.81 20.13 59.46
CA VAL A 767 -5.27 19.64 58.15
C VAL A 767 -5.26 20.79 57.12
N THR A 768 -4.27 20.80 56.24
CA THR A 768 -4.13 21.82 55.18
C THR A 768 -5.15 21.62 54.06
N ARG A 769 -6.14 22.50 53.98
CA ARG A 769 -7.15 22.57 52.91
C ARG A 769 -6.96 23.84 52.11
N LYS A 770 -7.11 23.76 50.78
CA LYS A 770 -7.08 24.93 49.89
C LYS A 770 -8.16 24.83 48.82
N SER A 771 -8.78 25.96 48.49
CA SER A 771 -9.71 26.06 47.36
C SER A 771 -8.98 26.36 46.04
N VAL A 772 -9.62 26.06 44.90
CA VAL A 772 -9.08 26.39 43.57
C VAL A 772 -8.83 27.90 43.43
N SER A 773 -9.75 28.74 43.90
CA SER A 773 -9.63 30.21 43.84
C SER A 773 -8.55 30.76 44.76
N GLU A 774 -8.31 30.16 45.94
CA GLU A 774 -7.17 30.51 46.79
C GLU A 774 -5.83 30.20 46.11
N LEU A 775 -5.73 29.05 45.43
CA LEU A 775 -4.54 28.67 44.68
C LEU A 775 -4.31 29.58 43.46
N GLU A 776 -5.38 29.99 42.78
CA GLU A 776 -5.37 30.97 41.69
C GLU A 776 -4.77 32.32 42.15
N GLU A 777 -5.29 32.90 43.24
CA GLU A 777 -4.82 34.18 43.79
C GLU A 777 -3.41 34.08 44.42
N GLN A 778 -3.13 33.01 45.18
CA GLN A 778 -1.84 32.82 45.82
C GLN A 778 -0.72 32.70 44.78
N LEU A 779 -0.90 31.82 43.78
CA LEU A 779 0.13 31.52 42.77
C LEU A 779 0.11 32.48 41.58
N ASN A 780 -0.97 33.27 41.39
CA ASN A 780 -1.23 34.06 40.18
C ASN A 780 -1.13 33.17 38.93
N MET A 781 -1.94 32.11 38.90
CA MET A 781 -2.00 31.10 37.84
C MET A 781 -3.36 31.10 37.16
N ASP A 782 -3.42 30.73 35.88
CA ASP A 782 -4.68 30.46 35.18
C ASP A 782 -5.42 29.25 35.79
N GLU A 783 -6.74 29.37 35.99
CA GLU A 783 -7.61 28.34 36.58
C GLU A 783 -7.45 26.98 35.86
N VAL A 784 -7.27 27.00 34.55
CA VAL A 784 -7.08 25.79 33.72
C VAL A 784 -5.82 25.03 34.13
N LEU A 785 -4.72 25.73 34.46
CA LEU A 785 -3.49 25.10 34.94
C LEU A 785 -3.68 24.54 36.35
N VAL A 786 -4.31 25.29 37.25
CA VAL A 786 -4.58 24.85 38.63
C VAL A 786 -5.42 23.57 38.62
N ARG A 787 -6.52 23.53 37.85
CA ARG A 787 -7.38 22.34 37.73
C ARG A 787 -6.66 21.14 37.13
N ASN A 788 -5.81 21.33 36.13
CA ASN A 788 -5.01 20.24 35.54
C ASN A 788 -3.96 19.70 36.53
N ALA A 789 -3.31 20.57 37.32
CA ALA A 789 -2.33 20.16 38.32
C ALA A 789 -2.99 19.37 39.46
N ILE A 790 -4.15 19.83 39.93
CA ILE A 790 -4.92 19.13 40.95
C ILE A 790 -5.40 17.78 40.40
N SER A 791 -5.91 17.73 39.17
CA SER A 791 -6.33 16.48 38.50
C SER A 791 -5.19 15.45 38.44
N PHE A 792 -3.96 15.90 38.20
CA PHE A 792 -2.77 15.05 38.24
C PHE A 792 -2.49 14.51 39.66
N TRP A 793 -2.42 15.38 40.67
CA TRP A 793 -2.13 14.97 42.06
C TRP A 793 -3.26 14.12 42.69
N VAL A 794 -4.50 14.31 42.26
CA VAL A 794 -5.63 13.41 42.58
C VAL A 794 -5.42 12.05 41.92
N GLY A 795 -4.99 12.01 40.65
CA GLY A 795 -4.59 10.78 39.95
C GLY A 795 -3.48 10.01 40.66
N GLN A 796 -2.47 10.73 41.19
CA GLN A 796 -1.38 10.16 41.99
C GLN A 796 -1.76 9.78 43.43
N ARG A 797 -3.01 10.02 43.85
CA ARG A 797 -3.50 9.80 45.23
C ARG A 797 -2.67 10.54 46.29
N VAL A 798 -2.32 11.78 45.97
CA VAL A 798 -1.66 12.76 46.86
C VAL A 798 -2.68 13.80 47.36
N LEU A 799 -3.59 14.24 46.50
CA LEU A 799 -4.71 15.12 46.87
C LEU A 799 -6.05 14.36 46.79
N TYR A 800 -7.05 14.82 47.55
CA TYR A 800 -8.44 14.41 47.37
C TYR A 800 -9.41 15.58 47.54
N GLU A 801 -10.54 15.50 46.85
CA GLU A 801 -11.64 16.46 46.94
C GLU A 801 -12.48 16.18 48.20
N VAL A 802 -12.69 17.20 49.03
CA VAL A 802 -13.51 17.12 50.26
C VAL A 802 -14.86 17.77 50.04
N GLU A 803 -14.85 18.95 49.43
CA GLU A 803 -16.02 19.71 48.97
C GLU A 803 -15.72 20.20 47.54
N THR A 804 -16.74 20.63 46.79
CA THR A 804 -16.55 21.11 45.41
C THR A 804 -15.51 22.22 45.35
N ASP A 805 -14.47 22.04 44.54
CA ASP A 805 -13.32 22.94 44.41
C ASP A 805 -12.47 23.15 45.69
N VAL A 806 -12.59 22.26 46.69
CA VAL A 806 -11.76 22.27 47.92
C VAL A 806 -11.01 20.94 48.08
N TYR A 807 -9.68 21.03 48.11
CA TYR A 807 -8.78 19.88 48.13
C TYR A 807 -7.95 19.80 49.41
N GLU A 808 -7.68 18.57 49.85
CA GLU A 808 -6.93 18.22 51.07
C GLU A 808 -5.82 17.21 50.74
N VAL A 809 -4.71 17.27 51.47
CA VAL A 809 -3.56 16.35 51.31
C VAL A 809 -3.88 14.98 51.92
N MET A 810 -3.60 13.91 51.18
CA MET A 810 -3.81 12.52 51.61
C MET A 810 -2.57 11.95 52.30
N GLU A 811 -2.36 12.34 53.56
CA GLU A 811 -1.25 11.89 54.42
C GLU A 811 -1.20 10.37 54.68
N THR A 812 -2.33 9.68 54.61
CA THR A 812 -2.41 8.23 54.82
C THR A 812 -3.40 7.58 53.85
N LEU A 813 -2.99 6.46 53.26
CA LEU A 813 -3.88 5.63 52.47
C LEU A 813 -4.93 4.94 53.36
N PRO A 814 -6.22 4.96 52.98
CA PRO A 814 -7.23 4.18 53.68
C PRO A 814 -6.91 2.67 53.56
N LYS A 815 -6.91 1.96 54.69
CA LYS A 815 -6.78 0.49 54.72
C LYS A 815 -7.98 -0.14 54.00
N GLU A 816 -7.75 -1.27 53.33
CA GLU A 816 -8.79 -1.99 52.57
C GLU A 816 -10.01 -2.33 53.44
N GLY A 817 -11.05 -1.49 53.37
CA GLY A 817 -12.28 -1.61 54.15
C GLY A 817 -12.91 -0.28 54.56
N GLU A 818 -12.11 0.78 54.77
CA GLU A 818 -12.62 2.10 55.18
C GLU A 818 -13.01 2.96 53.98
N LYS A 819 -14.32 3.06 53.71
CA LYS A 819 -14.86 3.92 52.65
C LYS A 819 -14.94 5.39 53.11
N LYS A 820 -13.84 6.14 53.00
CA LYS A 820 -13.95 7.58 52.68
C LYS A 820 -14.56 7.71 51.29
N SER A 821 -15.53 8.59 51.10
CA SER A 821 -16.24 8.77 49.82
C SER A 821 -15.40 9.57 48.82
N VAL A 822 -14.39 8.93 48.23
CA VAL A 822 -13.61 9.53 47.14
C VAL A 822 -14.49 9.58 45.88
N MET A 823 -14.86 10.78 45.44
CA MET A 823 -15.48 10.94 44.11
C MET A 823 -14.41 10.74 43.03
N ALA A 824 -14.71 9.85 42.08
CA ALA A 824 -13.78 9.49 41.02
C ALA A 824 -13.83 10.53 39.88
N VAL A 825 -12.91 11.49 39.89
CA VAL A 825 -12.64 12.37 38.74
C VAL A 825 -11.92 11.55 37.66
N PRO A 826 -12.35 11.61 36.37
CA PRO A 826 -11.70 10.87 35.29
C PRO A 826 -10.26 11.37 35.07
N THR A 827 -9.30 10.44 35.15
CA THR A 827 -7.87 10.74 35.06
C THR A 827 -7.48 11.19 33.65
N GLN A 828 -7.08 12.46 33.50
CA GLN A 828 -6.42 12.94 32.29
C GLN A 828 -4.91 12.67 32.39
N LYS A 829 -4.30 12.14 31.33
CA LYS A 829 -2.83 12.04 31.22
C LYS A 829 -2.23 13.45 31.08
N GLU A 830 -1.04 13.68 31.66
CA GLU A 830 -0.35 14.99 31.65
C GLU A 830 -0.05 15.55 30.24
N GLU A 831 -0.10 14.70 29.21
CA GLU A 831 0.27 15.04 27.82
C GLU A 831 -0.68 16.03 27.14
N ALA A 832 -1.84 16.34 27.74
CA ALA A 832 -2.82 17.27 27.19
C ALA A 832 -2.31 18.72 27.04
N VAL A 833 -1.23 19.11 27.73
CA VAL A 833 -0.68 20.48 27.71
C VAL A 833 0.69 20.51 27.03
N SER A 834 0.69 20.71 25.70
CA SER A 834 1.91 20.91 24.89
C SER A 834 2.74 22.12 25.39
N ALA A 835 4.05 22.03 25.17
CA ALA A 835 5.02 23.10 25.43
C ALA A 835 4.89 24.29 24.46
N LEU A 836 4.23 24.09 23.31
CA LEU A 836 4.02 25.12 22.31
C LEU A 836 2.65 25.78 22.51
N LYS A 837 2.54 27.07 22.22
CA LYS A 837 1.23 27.71 22.12
C LYS A 837 0.47 27.10 20.93
N THR A 838 -0.74 26.61 21.19
CA THR A 838 -1.63 26.17 20.12
C THR A 838 -1.96 27.34 19.20
N GLN A 839 -2.18 27.12 17.91
CA GLN A 839 -2.49 28.21 16.96
C GLN A 839 -3.69 29.07 17.42
N ASN A 840 -4.67 28.46 18.07
CA ASN A 840 -5.82 29.16 18.67
C ASN A 840 -5.46 30.03 19.89
N ALA A 841 -4.43 29.69 20.65
CA ALA A 841 -3.90 30.53 21.73
C ALA A 841 -3.12 31.71 21.15
N VAL A 842 -2.25 31.47 20.16
CA VAL A 842 -1.53 32.52 19.41
C VAL A 842 -2.51 33.52 18.75
N LEU A 843 -3.63 33.04 18.20
CA LEU A 843 -4.69 33.88 17.65
C LEU A 843 -5.35 34.76 18.72
N LYS A 844 -5.58 34.22 19.93
CA LYS A 844 -6.17 34.96 21.06
C LYS A 844 -5.20 36.00 21.64
N ASP A 845 -3.94 35.64 21.83
CA ASP A 845 -2.91 36.54 22.37
C ASP A 845 -2.68 37.73 21.42
N ASN A 846 -2.63 37.47 20.11
CA ASN A 846 -2.46 38.49 19.08
C ASN A 846 -3.79 39.16 18.63
N LYS A 847 -4.96 38.71 19.14
CA LYS A 847 -6.28 39.29 18.85
C LYS A 847 -6.30 40.83 18.91
N PRO A 848 -5.89 41.51 19.99
CA PRO A 848 -5.97 42.97 20.07
C PRO A 848 -5.11 43.69 19.02
N MET A 849 -3.98 43.08 18.62
CA MET A 849 -3.15 43.61 17.53
C MET A 849 -3.87 43.46 16.18
N TYR A 850 -4.44 42.29 15.89
CA TYR A 850 -5.20 42.07 14.65
C TYR A 850 -6.46 42.94 14.56
N GLU A 851 -7.19 43.10 15.66
CA GLU A 851 -8.33 44.02 15.73
C GLU A 851 -7.94 45.46 15.41
N MET A 852 -6.84 45.96 15.96
CA MET A 852 -6.35 47.31 15.66
C MET A 852 -6.03 47.47 14.17
N PHE A 853 -5.41 46.47 13.55
CA PHE A 853 -5.16 46.48 12.10
C PHE A 853 -6.46 46.40 11.29
N ILE A 854 -7.43 45.56 11.68
CA ILE A 854 -8.73 45.43 11.00
C ILE A 854 -9.54 46.73 11.10
N VAL A 855 -9.60 47.37 12.29
CA VAL A 855 -10.22 48.69 12.44
C VAL A 855 -9.51 49.71 11.55
N GLY A 856 -8.17 49.73 11.53
CA GLY A 856 -7.41 50.61 10.62
C GLY A 856 -7.72 50.35 9.14
N MET A 857 -7.87 49.10 8.74
CA MET A 857 -8.20 48.69 7.37
C MET A 857 -9.64 49.05 6.98
N LEU A 858 -10.63 48.77 7.83
CA LEU A 858 -12.04 49.09 7.59
C LEU A 858 -12.33 50.60 7.68
N THR A 859 -11.53 51.35 8.46
CA THR A 859 -11.61 52.83 8.51
C THR A 859 -11.17 53.45 7.18
N ASN A 860 -10.05 52.97 6.62
CA ASN A 860 -9.43 53.55 5.43
C ASN A 860 -9.96 52.95 4.11
N GLY A 861 -10.31 51.66 4.10
CA GLY A 861 -10.76 50.90 2.92
C GLY A 861 -12.29 50.79 2.79
N GLY A 862 -13.05 51.14 3.83
CA GLY A 862 -14.50 51.00 3.85
C GLY A 862 -14.98 49.56 4.08
N ALA A 863 -16.14 49.21 3.53
CA ALA A 863 -16.73 47.88 3.72
C ALA A 863 -15.96 46.83 2.90
N MET A 864 -15.52 45.74 3.54
CA MET A 864 -14.73 44.68 2.92
C MET A 864 -15.18 43.27 3.34
N ASP A 865 -15.02 42.33 2.43
CA ASP A 865 -15.19 40.88 2.61
C ASP A 865 -14.06 40.25 3.45
N ALA A 866 -14.33 39.09 4.07
CA ALA A 866 -13.37 38.43 4.97
C ALA A 866 -12.10 37.98 4.23
N ALA A 867 -12.21 37.39 3.04
CA ALA A 867 -11.08 37.05 2.17
C ALA A 867 -10.14 38.25 1.91
N ARG A 868 -10.69 39.42 1.58
CA ARG A 868 -9.90 40.64 1.36
C ARG A 868 -9.23 41.17 2.63
N VAL A 869 -9.91 41.12 3.77
CA VAL A 869 -9.32 41.46 5.08
C VAL A 869 -8.15 40.51 5.38
N ALA A 870 -8.32 39.20 5.17
CA ALA A 870 -7.26 38.21 5.35
C ALA A 870 -6.04 38.46 4.43
N MET A 871 -6.28 38.84 3.16
CA MET A 871 -5.21 39.18 2.21
C MET A 871 -4.45 40.45 2.64
N MET A 872 -5.15 41.47 3.16
CA MET A 872 -4.50 42.70 3.63
C MET A 872 -3.74 42.47 4.96
N LEU A 873 -4.27 41.67 5.88
CA LEU A 873 -3.54 41.25 7.08
C LEU A 873 -2.24 40.50 6.74
N LYS A 874 -2.28 39.61 5.73
CA LYS A 874 -1.10 38.90 5.22
C LYS A 874 0.00 39.82 4.69
N MET A 875 -0.34 41.02 4.20
CA MET A 875 0.65 42.00 3.71
C MET A 875 1.08 43.05 4.74
N VAL A 876 0.23 43.38 5.72
CA VAL A 876 0.46 44.52 6.65
C VAL A 876 1.01 44.08 8.01
N VAL A 877 0.72 42.86 8.46
CA VAL A 877 1.22 42.35 9.75
C VAL A 877 2.70 41.95 9.63
N PRO A 878 3.62 42.56 10.42
CA PRO A 878 5.02 42.12 10.47
C PRO A 878 5.11 40.67 10.95
N GLY A 879 5.81 39.82 10.20
CA GLY A 879 5.87 38.36 10.46
C GLY A 879 4.80 37.54 9.71
N GLY A 880 3.81 38.19 9.09
CA GLY A 880 2.79 37.55 8.27
C GLY A 880 1.62 36.98 9.07
N PHE A 881 0.40 37.19 8.59
CA PHE A 881 -0.81 36.60 9.17
C PHE A 881 -0.96 35.14 8.71
N ASN A 882 -0.68 34.19 9.61
CA ASN A 882 -0.61 32.76 9.28
C ASN A 882 -1.98 32.06 9.12
N PHE A 883 -3.08 32.73 9.46
CA PHE A 883 -4.42 32.13 9.51
C PHE A 883 -5.21 32.29 8.18
N GLY A 884 -6.32 31.57 8.06
CA GLY A 884 -7.23 31.57 6.92
C GLY A 884 -8.32 32.65 6.97
N GLU A 885 -9.36 32.43 6.15
CA GLU A 885 -10.55 33.28 6.10
C GLU A 885 -11.54 32.97 7.24
N GLU A 886 -11.58 31.72 7.72
CA GLU A 886 -12.47 31.27 8.79
C GLU A 886 -12.12 31.93 10.13
N GLU A 887 -10.83 32.04 10.45
CA GLU A 887 -10.33 32.67 11.67
C GLU A 887 -10.48 34.19 11.63
N VAL A 888 -10.35 34.82 10.46
CA VAL A 888 -10.67 36.24 10.26
C VAL A 888 -12.18 36.48 10.42
N THR A 889 -13.01 35.57 9.91
CA THR A 889 -14.46 35.63 10.07
C THR A 889 -14.87 35.48 11.54
N TRP A 890 -14.24 34.57 12.28
CA TRP A 890 -14.41 34.43 13.73
C TRP A 890 -14.02 35.71 14.48
N LEU A 891 -12.89 36.33 14.12
CA LEU A 891 -12.42 37.54 14.76
C LEU A 891 -13.32 38.75 14.45
N LEU A 892 -13.84 38.85 13.22
CA LEU A 892 -14.84 39.85 12.82
C LEU A 892 -16.19 39.66 13.53
N GLN A 893 -16.66 38.42 13.72
CA GLN A 893 -17.84 38.11 14.53
C GLN A 893 -17.64 38.48 16.01
N GLY A 894 -16.44 38.24 16.56
CA GLY A 894 -16.03 38.73 17.87
C GLY A 894 -16.15 40.25 17.97
N MET A 895 -15.57 40.98 17.02
CA MET A 895 -15.65 42.45 16.96
C MET A 895 -17.08 42.99 16.73
N GLU A 896 -17.98 42.23 16.09
CA GLU A 896 -19.40 42.55 15.96
C GLU A 896 -20.13 42.41 17.31
N SER A 897 -19.86 41.33 18.07
CA SER A 897 -20.40 41.17 19.43
C SER A 897 -19.90 42.24 20.40
N GLU A 898 -18.67 42.72 20.21
CA GLU A 898 -18.08 43.84 20.95
C GLU A 898 -18.53 45.22 20.39
N GLY A 899 -19.32 45.24 19.32
CA GLY A 899 -19.91 46.44 18.73
C GLY A 899 -18.98 47.34 17.93
N LYS A 900 -17.74 46.91 17.65
CA LYS A 900 -16.73 47.66 16.87
C LYS A 900 -17.02 47.65 15.36
N VAL A 901 -17.67 46.59 14.86
CA VAL A 901 -17.91 46.31 13.44
C VAL A 901 -19.38 45.95 13.24
N GLU A 902 -19.93 46.25 12.06
CA GLU A 902 -21.28 45.92 11.62
C GLU A 902 -21.19 45.09 10.34
N ARG A 903 -21.91 43.95 10.30
CA ARG A 903 -22.05 43.15 9.09
C ARG A 903 -23.09 43.73 8.12
N ARG A 904 -22.68 43.98 6.89
CA ARG A 904 -23.52 44.45 5.77
C ARG A 904 -23.53 43.41 4.65
N GLY A 905 -24.46 42.47 4.78
CA GLY A 905 -24.59 41.32 3.87
C GLY A 905 -23.39 40.38 4.02
N ASP A 906 -22.53 40.37 3.00
CA ASP A 906 -21.30 39.57 2.93
C ASP A 906 -20.02 40.39 3.20
N THR A 907 -20.19 41.69 3.49
CA THR A 907 -19.08 42.61 3.80
C THR A 907 -19.18 43.14 5.22
N TRP A 908 -18.05 43.47 5.81
CA TRP A 908 -17.90 44.01 7.15
C TRP A 908 -17.52 45.48 7.07
N ALA A 909 -18.11 46.33 7.90
CA ALA A 909 -17.82 47.76 7.93
C ALA A 909 -17.76 48.26 9.38
N ILE A 910 -17.05 49.35 9.66
CA ILE A 910 -17.07 49.92 11.02
C ILE A 910 -18.47 50.45 11.35
N LYS A 911 -18.92 50.13 12.56
CA LYS A 911 -20.15 50.67 13.14
C LYS A 911 -19.91 52.14 13.49
N LYS A 912 -20.73 53.02 12.92
CA LYS A 912 -20.66 54.48 13.12
C LYS A 912 -21.38 54.94 14.37
#